data_AF-A0A7C1M7Q0-F1
#
_entry.id   AF-A0A7C1M7Q0-F1
#
_cell.length_a   1.000
_cell.length_b   1.000
_cell.length_c   1.000
_cell.angle_alpha   90.00
_cell.angle_beta   90.00
_cell.angle_gamma   90.00
#
_symmetry.space_group_name_H-M   'P 1'
#
loop_
_entity.id
_entity.type
_entity.pdbx_description
1 polymer ?
#
loop_
_entity_poly.entity_id
_entity_poly.type
_entity_poly.pdbx_seq_one_letter_code
_entity_poly.pdbx_strand_id
1 'polypeptide(L)'
;MGDKVFIHKQEYRLPGDKINGRLVTVDNLEYYLIENYHLIDPFLMSIVSNSDHWMYISSTGGLTAGRGNPDNAIFPYYTDDKIHESYLTTGSKTLILAVINNKKRLWEPFTDKYRGIYRIRRNIYKNIPGNRVIFEEYNADLELIYRYSWMNSDNYGWIKKSTIVNNSQHLVSVSVFDGIRNILPYGVNQMMQNEMSTLLDAYKKNELDIKTQLGIFRLASIPVDRAIPSEALKCTTVWYAGYKPVLVSLDEKQLQKFEQGETIEYGKESKGVRGSYFTLGELELEPDDPVHSYFVIELEQDSADVENLVYLLENNSDLPAALEEDVSNGTDKLRELVAKADGIQQSADRMSSIRHFSNVLFNSMRGGLFENDYEINRDYFERHLEKYNRKLFPGFKKCLDKLPETLSLDLLLEEVKKHGDTDLLRLTYEYLPLSFSRRHGDPSRPWNSFDIKLKEEDGTPSMSYQGNWRDIFQNWEALALSYPGFLPSVISRFLNSSTPDGYNPYRISSDGIDWELPDPDDPWAHIGYWGDHQLIYLLRLLELQHEFNPGQLDEWLDLKIFSYANVPYRIKDYHEILKDPYETIDFNSKENRKIEKLYKDLGADGKMVMDEEGNVLKASFTEKLMVSLLAKLVNFIPGAGIWMNTQRPEWNDANNALVGNGASMVTLYSMRRMVRFLEKLYNGAGEGSFEIRTEIAELLESAYNILQENRNKMTAKPDGSLRKKIMDKLGMAGSEYRIKAYNGFSGEMSVIRAQRLTEFFDIVTEYVDFSILENNRPDGLYNAYNLVNISESYVEIIPLQEMLEGQVSVLGSDILKPEDAVKLIENMFDSDLYRADQQSFMLYPDKRLKSFRENNNISTADVSESKLLQKMLIAGDNSIIQEDIRGNYHFNGSFRSVENLDKALESIAYRYGSLVEEEKNLIKRIYEQVFQHKKFTGRSGSFYKYEGLGSIYWHMVSKLLLVTGEYIHKADDENCSEEVIKKLLTLYYRIRSGIGMDKSPQDYGAFPGDPYSHTPAMKGVQQPGMTGQVKEDIISRYIELGIRIENGSLGFKPLLLRRKEFFKDTGGSESLEFTICGTPVRYLISDKPSLKIVCENGDEVISDELYLGREHSRAVFSGNGLIKNIDVMIPGSYLFEN
;
A
#
# COMPACT_ATOMS: atom_id res chain seq x y z
N MET A 1 26.68 39.18 13.72
CA MET A 1 26.12 38.66 14.98
C MET A 1 24.85 39.42 15.23
N GLY A 2 23.70 38.74 15.29
CA GLY A 2 22.42 39.38 15.64
C GLY A 2 22.39 39.75 17.13
N ASP A 3 21.62 40.77 17.48
CA ASP A 3 21.40 41.16 18.87
C ASP A 3 20.79 40.02 19.69
N LYS A 4 21.15 39.92 20.98
CA LYS A 4 20.59 38.94 21.90
C LYS A 4 19.11 39.24 22.15
N VAL A 5 18.26 38.25 22.00
CA VAL A 5 16.82 38.32 22.29
C VAL A 5 16.57 37.85 23.72
N PHE A 6 15.65 38.49 24.45
CA PHE A 6 15.31 38.14 25.83
C PHE A 6 13.80 37.93 25.99
N ILE A 7 13.42 36.92 26.78
CA ILE A 7 12.09 36.78 27.37
C ILE A 7 12.19 37.30 28.81
N HIS A 8 11.64 38.49 29.05
CA HIS A 8 11.82 39.23 30.31
C HIS A 8 13.30 39.43 30.66
N LYS A 9 13.81 38.75 31.70
CA LYS A 9 15.21 38.81 32.14
C LYS A 9 16.05 37.62 31.65
N GLN A 10 15.42 36.63 31.03
CA GLN A 10 16.08 35.43 30.55
C GLN A 10 16.46 35.63 29.09
N GLU A 11 17.73 35.39 28.76
CA GLU A 11 18.17 35.32 27.37
C GLU A 11 17.44 34.19 26.66
N TYR A 12 16.83 34.47 25.51
CA TYR A 12 16.19 33.48 24.67
C TYR A 12 17.27 32.59 24.04
N ARG A 13 17.33 31.34 24.48
CA ARG A 13 18.39 30.40 24.09
C ARG A 13 17.79 29.27 23.27
N LEU A 14 18.17 29.19 22.00
CA LEU A 14 17.96 27.98 21.19
C LEU A 14 19.29 27.26 21.03
N PRO A 15 19.34 25.93 21.24
CA PRO A 15 20.51 25.14 20.88
C PRO A 15 20.80 25.26 19.38
N GLY A 16 22.07 25.36 19.01
CA GLY A 16 22.53 25.27 17.61
C GLY A 16 22.87 23.83 17.22
N ASP A 17 22.13 22.86 17.74
CA ASP A 17 22.49 21.45 17.67
C ASP A 17 22.09 20.84 16.30
N LYS A 18 22.89 19.89 15.80
CA LYS A 18 22.64 19.23 14.51
C LYS A 18 21.68 18.04 14.68
N ILE A 19 20.93 17.74 13.62
CA ILE A 19 20.14 16.51 13.53
C ILE A 19 21.08 15.39 13.08
N ASN A 20 21.21 14.33 13.88
CA ASN A 20 21.95 13.12 13.51
C ASN A 20 21.07 11.89 13.70
N GLY A 21 21.31 10.87 12.88
CA GLY A 21 20.68 9.56 12.99
C GLY A 21 21.73 8.47 13.23
N ARG A 22 21.49 7.56 14.19
CA ARG A 22 22.39 6.42 14.43
C ARG A 22 21.71 5.28 15.17
N LEU A 23 22.25 4.08 15.03
CA LEU A 23 21.85 2.92 15.82
C LEU A 23 22.45 3.01 17.24
N VAL A 24 21.65 2.67 18.23
CA VAL A 24 22.02 2.65 19.65
C VAL A 24 21.36 1.45 20.34
N THR A 25 21.91 1.04 21.48
CA THR A 25 21.31 0.00 22.33
C THR A 25 20.69 0.66 23.56
N VAL A 26 19.41 0.38 23.81
CA VAL A 26 18.67 0.81 25.01
C VAL A 26 17.98 -0.43 25.58
N ASP A 27 18.20 -0.73 26.87
CA ASP A 27 17.64 -1.91 27.56
C ASP A 27 17.85 -3.23 26.77
N ASN A 28 19.08 -3.46 26.28
CA ASN A 28 19.48 -4.61 25.44
C ASN A 28 18.76 -4.75 24.09
N LEU A 29 18.02 -3.73 23.65
CA LEU A 29 17.37 -3.68 22.35
C LEU A 29 18.02 -2.64 21.45
N GLU A 30 18.11 -2.95 20.16
CA GLU A 30 18.60 -2.01 19.14
C GLU A 30 17.49 -1.03 18.75
N TYR A 31 17.84 0.26 18.77
CA TYR A 31 16.99 1.38 18.34
C TYR A 31 17.71 2.20 17.28
N TYR A 32 16.95 2.79 16.37
CA TYR A 32 17.40 3.96 15.63
C TYR A 32 17.07 5.21 16.44
N LEU A 33 18.07 6.04 16.70
CA LEU A 33 17.97 7.32 17.39
C LEU A 33 18.01 8.46 16.37
N ILE A 34 17.06 9.39 16.46
CA ILE A 34 17.14 10.72 15.84
C ILE A 34 17.39 11.76 16.94
N GLU A 35 18.58 12.35 16.91
CA GLU A 35 18.97 13.42 17.81
C GLU A 35 18.34 14.75 17.37
N ASN A 36 17.87 15.56 18.33
CA ASN A 36 17.28 16.87 18.07
C ASN A 36 16.11 16.85 17.09
N TYR A 37 15.26 15.82 17.16
CA TYR A 37 14.17 15.59 16.20
C TYR A 37 13.16 16.75 16.12
N HIS A 38 13.03 17.54 17.18
CA HIS A 38 12.17 18.73 17.26
C HIS A 38 12.57 19.85 16.29
N LEU A 39 13.72 19.72 15.62
CA LEU A 39 14.16 20.60 14.52
C LEU A 39 13.68 20.13 13.14
N ILE A 40 13.10 18.92 13.05
CA ILE A 40 12.43 18.40 11.86
C ILE A 40 10.95 18.77 11.95
N ASP A 41 10.33 19.07 10.81
CA ASP A 41 8.87 19.20 10.75
C ASP A 41 8.19 17.95 11.33
N PRO A 42 7.01 18.11 11.98
CA PRO A 42 6.26 16.97 12.49
C PRO A 42 6.04 15.88 11.44
N PHE A 43 6.35 14.64 11.80
CA PHE A 43 6.16 13.46 10.96
C PHE A 43 5.38 12.39 11.70
N LEU A 44 4.57 11.61 10.97
CA LEU A 44 3.68 10.59 11.52
C LEU A 44 4.33 9.21 11.44
N MET A 45 4.22 8.42 12.50
CA MET A 45 4.70 7.03 12.58
C MET A 45 3.54 6.08 12.82
N SER A 46 3.66 4.85 12.31
CA SER A 46 2.83 3.71 12.72
C SER A 46 3.60 2.86 13.71
N ILE A 47 3.04 2.63 14.89
CA ILE A 47 3.58 1.69 15.88
C ILE A 47 2.84 0.37 15.69
N VAL A 48 3.59 -0.64 15.28
CA VAL A 48 3.08 -1.94 14.86
C VAL A 48 2.92 -2.89 16.05
N SER A 49 2.15 -3.96 15.86
CA SER A 49 1.91 -5.00 16.86
C SER A 49 1.84 -6.37 16.20
N ASN A 50 2.16 -7.41 16.96
CA ASN A 50 1.89 -8.81 16.59
C ASN A 50 0.41 -9.20 16.82
N SER A 51 -0.35 -8.33 17.48
CA SER A 51 -1.78 -8.50 17.78
C SER A 51 -2.60 -7.42 17.06
N ASP A 52 -3.85 -7.22 17.48
CA ASP A 52 -4.83 -6.31 16.88
C ASP A 52 -4.66 -4.83 17.29
N HIS A 53 -3.55 -4.48 17.94
CA HIS A 53 -3.29 -3.11 18.36
C HIS A 53 -2.92 -2.21 17.18
N TRP A 54 -3.37 -0.97 17.21
CA TRP A 54 -2.97 0.06 16.27
C TRP A 54 -2.65 1.38 16.98
N MET A 55 -1.56 2.03 16.58
CA MET A 55 -1.22 3.39 17.03
C MET A 55 -0.58 4.18 15.89
N TYR A 56 -1.05 5.41 15.73
CA TYR A 56 -0.46 6.40 14.84
C TYR A 56 -0.06 7.61 15.67
N ILE A 57 1.24 7.89 15.71
CA ILE A 57 1.83 8.89 16.61
C ILE A 57 2.72 9.85 15.83
N SER A 58 2.50 11.13 16.06
CA SER A 58 3.31 12.23 15.56
C SER A 58 4.61 12.33 16.35
N SER A 59 5.70 12.79 15.72
CA SER A 59 6.91 13.18 16.43
C SER A 59 6.67 14.31 17.45
N THR A 60 5.55 15.04 17.39
CA THR A 60 5.12 15.97 18.46
C THR A 60 4.65 15.27 19.74
N GLY A 61 4.42 13.95 19.71
CA GLY A 61 3.83 13.17 20.80
C GLY A 61 2.30 13.08 20.75
N GLY A 62 1.63 13.84 19.87
CA GLY A 62 0.21 13.68 19.59
C GLY A 62 -0.07 12.35 18.91
N LEU A 63 -1.15 11.67 19.29
CA LEU A 63 -1.43 10.31 18.83
C LEU A 63 -2.91 9.98 18.77
N THR A 64 -3.22 8.92 18.02
CA THR A 64 -4.41 8.10 18.17
C THR A 64 -3.98 6.64 18.34
N ALA A 65 -4.74 5.86 19.10
CA ALA A 65 -4.48 4.42 19.29
C ALA A 65 -5.75 3.67 19.64
N GLY A 66 -5.74 2.34 19.50
CA GLY A 66 -6.84 1.43 19.84
C GLY A 66 -6.50 -0.04 19.53
N ARG A 67 -7.56 -0.87 19.45
CA ARG A 67 -7.50 -2.28 19.01
C ARG A 67 -8.51 -2.53 17.89
N GLY A 68 -8.24 -3.46 16.98
CA GLY A 68 -9.10 -3.82 15.85
C GLY A 68 -9.24 -2.72 14.80
N ASN A 69 -10.13 -1.75 15.02
CA ASN A 69 -10.50 -0.72 14.05
C ASN A 69 -10.67 0.67 14.71
N PRO A 70 -10.82 1.76 13.93
CA PRO A 70 -10.95 3.12 14.47
C PRO A 70 -12.17 3.40 15.36
N ASP A 71 -13.22 2.56 15.33
CA ASP A 71 -14.37 2.71 16.22
C ASP A 71 -14.09 2.16 17.63
N ASN A 72 -12.98 1.44 17.77
CA ASN A 72 -12.44 0.89 19.01
C ASN A 72 -11.15 1.64 19.41
N ALA A 73 -11.28 2.95 19.59
CA ALA A 73 -10.16 3.83 19.89
C ALA A 73 -10.07 4.19 21.38
N ILE A 74 -8.85 4.18 21.94
CA ILE A 74 -8.56 4.69 23.30
C ILE A 74 -8.24 6.19 23.30
N PHE A 75 -7.84 6.74 22.16
CA PHE A 75 -7.66 8.17 21.92
C PHE A 75 -8.38 8.54 20.61
N PRO A 76 -8.89 9.78 20.46
CA PRO A 76 -9.67 10.15 19.28
C PRO A 76 -8.97 9.92 17.94
N TYR A 77 -9.63 9.18 17.05
CA TYR A 77 -9.18 8.94 15.69
C TYR A 77 -9.51 10.12 14.78
N TYR A 78 -8.50 10.96 14.52
CA TYR A 78 -8.57 12.10 13.61
C TYR A 78 -7.62 11.94 12.43
N THR A 79 -7.68 12.86 11.47
CA THR A 79 -6.68 13.00 10.40
C THR A 79 -5.31 13.41 10.97
N ASP A 80 -4.24 13.07 10.23
CA ASP A 80 -2.86 13.23 10.70
C ASP A 80 -2.48 14.67 11.07
N ASP A 81 -2.96 15.67 10.32
CA ASP A 81 -2.84 17.10 10.64
C ASP A 81 -3.36 17.43 12.04
N LYS A 82 -4.58 16.99 12.36
CA LYS A 82 -5.18 17.18 13.70
C LYS A 82 -4.43 16.40 14.76
N ILE A 83 -3.85 15.25 14.42
CA ILE A 83 -3.01 14.48 15.35
C ILE A 83 -1.73 15.24 15.67
N HIS A 84 -1.04 15.82 14.67
CA HIS A 84 0.15 16.65 14.88
C HIS A 84 -0.13 17.79 15.86
N GLU A 85 -1.31 18.41 15.77
CA GLU A 85 -1.76 19.51 16.63
C GLU A 85 -2.24 19.04 18.02
N SER A 86 -2.55 17.75 18.21
CA SER A 86 -3.21 17.25 19.42
C SER A 86 -2.29 16.97 20.61
N TYR A 87 -0.96 17.12 20.49
CA TYR A 87 0.00 16.87 21.57
C TYR A 87 -0.29 17.70 22.84
N LEU A 88 -0.97 18.85 22.70
CA LEU A 88 -1.41 19.67 23.81
C LEU A 88 -2.77 19.29 24.41
N THR A 89 -3.48 18.30 23.88
CA THR A 89 -4.82 17.92 24.36
C THR A 89 -5.04 16.41 24.51
N THR A 90 -4.22 15.57 23.90
CA THR A 90 -4.42 14.11 23.85
C THR A 90 -3.11 13.38 24.15
N GLY A 91 -3.18 12.27 24.89
CA GLY A 91 -2.03 11.41 25.11
C GLY A 91 -1.20 11.77 26.34
N SER A 92 0.12 11.57 26.23
CA SER A 92 1.10 11.78 27.31
C SER A 92 1.14 13.23 27.78
N LYS A 93 1.19 13.45 29.10
CA LYS A 93 1.37 14.78 29.69
C LYS A 93 2.11 14.67 31.03
N THR A 94 3.15 15.51 31.18
CA THR A 94 4.02 15.48 32.37
C THR A 94 4.43 16.89 32.78
N LEU A 95 4.35 17.18 34.08
CA LEU A 95 4.94 18.37 34.71
C LEU A 95 5.86 17.92 35.85
N ILE A 96 7.01 18.58 35.98
CA ILE A 96 8.04 18.27 36.98
C ILE A 96 8.39 19.55 37.73
N LEU A 97 8.35 19.51 39.06
CA LEU A 97 8.88 20.56 39.93
C LEU A 97 10.17 20.05 40.56
N ALA A 98 11.32 20.51 40.06
CA ALA A 98 12.62 20.17 40.62
C ALA A 98 13.05 21.19 41.68
N VAL A 99 13.56 20.72 42.82
CA VAL A 99 14.11 21.58 43.88
C VAL A 99 15.61 21.71 43.69
N ILE A 100 16.05 22.84 43.14
CA ILE A 100 17.47 23.13 42.90
C ILE A 100 17.84 24.46 43.59
N ASN A 101 18.89 24.45 44.42
CA ASN A 101 19.35 25.62 45.18
C ASN A 101 18.22 26.28 45.99
N ASN A 102 17.41 25.47 46.70
CA ASN A 102 16.23 25.90 47.46
C ASN A 102 15.16 26.65 46.65
N LYS A 103 15.13 26.47 45.33
CA LYS A 103 14.10 27.02 44.45
C LYS A 103 13.39 25.90 43.69
N LYS A 104 12.05 25.96 43.67
CA LYS A 104 11.24 25.11 42.81
C LYS A 104 11.35 25.61 41.37
N ARG A 105 11.72 24.73 40.45
CA ARG A 105 11.82 24.97 39.02
C ARG A 105 10.81 24.08 38.31
N LEU A 106 9.85 24.70 37.64
CA LEU A 106 8.88 23.99 36.81
C LEU A 106 9.52 23.63 35.48
N TRP A 107 9.34 22.38 35.07
CA TRP A 107 9.69 21.86 33.77
C TRP A 107 8.52 21.03 33.23
N GLU A 108 8.13 21.32 31.99
CA GLU A 108 7.09 20.58 31.27
C GLU A 108 7.78 20.06 29.99
N PRO A 109 8.21 18.79 29.97
CA PRO A 109 8.87 18.23 28.79
C PRO A 109 7.89 18.09 27.62
N PHE A 110 8.42 18.10 26.39
CA PHE A 110 7.70 17.90 25.12
C PHE A 110 6.64 18.96 24.76
N THR A 111 6.66 20.12 25.42
CA THR A 111 5.85 21.30 25.05
C THR A 111 6.73 22.48 24.63
N ASP A 112 6.19 23.37 23.80
CA ASP A 112 6.84 24.63 23.45
C ASP A 112 6.39 25.81 24.34
N LYS A 113 5.56 25.55 25.37
CA LYS A 113 5.06 26.57 26.31
C LYS A 113 6.16 27.41 26.97
N TYR A 114 7.32 26.81 27.25
CA TYR A 114 8.48 27.46 27.89
C TYR A 114 9.70 27.55 26.96
N ARG A 115 9.47 27.57 25.63
CA ARG A 115 10.54 27.55 24.64
C ARG A 115 11.53 28.71 24.85
N GLY A 116 12.81 28.36 24.89
CA GLY A 116 13.91 29.31 25.08
C GLY A 116 14.19 29.71 26.53
N ILE A 117 13.43 29.20 27.51
CA ILE A 117 13.72 29.38 28.95
C ILE A 117 14.84 28.43 29.41
N TYR A 118 14.70 27.15 29.07
CA TYR A 118 15.67 26.09 29.36
C TYR A 118 16.46 25.69 28.12
N ARG A 119 17.71 25.26 28.33
CA ARG A 119 18.50 24.55 27.32
C ARG A 119 18.06 23.09 27.28
N ILE A 120 17.26 22.74 26.27
CA ILE A 120 16.73 21.38 26.10
C ILE A 120 17.29 20.71 24.85
N ARG A 121 17.35 19.38 24.86
CA ARG A 121 17.53 18.54 23.68
C ARG A 121 16.42 17.50 23.66
N ARG A 122 15.78 17.30 22.50
CA ARG A 122 14.77 16.25 22.33
C ARG A 122 15.25 15.19 21.36
N ASN A 123 15.25 13.95 21.80
CA ASN A 123 15.64 12.78 21.04
C ASN A 123 14.45 11.84 20.91
N ILE A 124 14.37 11.13 19.79
CA ILE A 124 13.34 10.11 19.57
C ILE A 124 14.00 8.82 19.10
N TYR A 125 13.51 7.71 19.64
CA TYR A 125 14.04 6.39 19.37
C TYR A 125 12.90 5.52 18.88
N LYS A 126 13.17 4.69 17.88
CA LYS A 126 12.26 3.61 17.48
C LYS A 126 13.02 2.30 17.36
N ASN A 127 12.51 1.25 17.96
CA ASN A 127 13.19 -0.04 17.88
C ASN A 127 13.08 -0.63 16.47
N ILE A 128 13.96 -1.59 16.15
CA ILE A 128 13.99 -2.16 14.81
C ILE A 128 12.66 -2.81 14.40
N PRO A 129 11.98 -3.61 15.25
CA PRO A 129 10.65 -4.12 14.91
C PRO A 129 9.57 -3.06 14.72
N GLY A 130 9.76 -1.84 15.26
CA GLY A 130 8.82 -0.72 15.14
C GLY A 130 7.65 -0.74 16.12
N ASN A 131 7.61 -1.67 17.08
CA ASN A 131 6.55 -1.79 18.08
C ASN A 131 6.82 -0.98 19.38
N ARG A 132 7.96 -0.28 19.47
CA ARG A 132 8.30 0.61 20.59
C ARG A 132 8.87 1.92 20.10
N VAL A 133 8.39 3.03 20.69
CA VAL A 133 8.90 4.39 20.43
C VAL A 133 9.17 5.10 21.74
N ILE A 134 10.35 5.71 21.88
CA ILE A 134 10.77 6.46 23.06
C ILE A 134 10.92 7.93 22.67
N PHE A 135 10.28 8.81 23.43
CA PHE A 135 10.52 10.24 23.41
C PHE A 135 11.38 10.61 24.61
N GLU A 136 12.45 11.37 24.39
CA GLU A 136 13.37 11.83 25.43
C GLU A 136 13.53 13.34 25.35
N GLU A 137 13.47 14.02 26.50
CA GLU A 137 13.91 15.39 26.65
C GLU A 137 14.95 15.48 27.77
N TYR A 138 16.14 15.96 27.42
CA TYR A 138 17.18 16.34 28.36
C TYR A 138 17.10 17.83 28.63
N ASN A 139 16.94 18.21 29.90
CA ASN A 139 17.02 19.59 30.35
C ASN A 139 18.39 19.85 30.98
N ALA A 140 19.29 20.51 30.23
CA ALA A 140 20.67 20.75 30.63
C ALA A 140 20.83 21.77 31.76
N ASP A 141 19.79 22.56 32.06
CA ASP A 141 19.82 23.52 33.17
C ASP A 141 19.37 22.91 34.49
N LEU A 142 18.55 21.85 34.42
CA LEU A 142 18.15 21.06 35.58
C LEU A 142 18.99 19.79 35.76
N GLU A 143 19.77 19.42 34.74
CA GLU A 143 20.51 18.16 34.66
C GLU A 143 19.61 16.92 34.85
N LEU A 144 18.37 17.02 34.34
CA LEU A 144 17.37 15.95 34.38
C LEU A 144 17.03 15.46 32.97
N ILE A 145 16.79 14.17 32.85
CA ILE A 145 16.24 13.54 31.64
C ILE A 145 14.85 13.00 31.98
N TYR A 146 13.89 13.25 31.10
CA TYR A 146 12.59 12.62 31.15
C TYR A 146 12.36 11.89 29.84
N ARG A 147 11.95 10.62 29.94
CA ARG A 147 11.59 9.77 28.82
C ARG A 147 10.19 9.23 29.01
N TYR A 148 9.46 9.09 27.92
CA TYR A 148 8.32 8.17 27.88
C TYR A 148 8.39 7.28 26.65
N SER A 149 8.01 6.02 26.82
CA SER A 149 7.92 5.03 25.76
C SER A 149 6.47 4.58 25.59
N TRP A 150 6.04 4.40 24.35
CA TRP A 150 4.83 3.63 24.04
C TRP A 150 5.22 2.21 23.61
N MET A 151 4.52 1.23 24.18
CA MET A 151 4.71 -0.20 23.96
C MET A 151 3.34 -0.89 24.01
N ASN A 152 3.22 -2.11 23.48
CA ASN A 152 1.99 -2.88 23.48
C ASN A 152 2.18 -4.26 24.12
N SER A 153 1.12 -4.77 24.73
CA SER A 153 1.03 -6.08 25.37
C SER A 153 -0.29 -6.72 24.95
N ASP A 154 -0.28 -7.98 24.50
CA ASP A 154 -1.53 -8.64 24.08
C ASP A 154 -2.49 -8.81 25.28
N ASN A 155 -1.91 -9.07 26.45
CA ASN A 155 -2.62 -9.35 27.71
C ASN A 155 -3.07 -8.10 28.46
N TYR A 156 -2.34 -6.98 28.34
CA TYR A 156 -2.55 -5.79 29.17
C TYR A 156 -2.90 -4.52 28.38
N GLY A 157 -2.78 -4.53 27.05
CA GLY A 157 -3.12 -3.40 26.19
C GLY A 157 -1.94 -2.47 25.90
N TRP A 158 -2.20 -1.17 25.82
CA TRP A 158 -1.19 -0.15 25.55
C TRP A 158 -0.49 0.29 26.84
N ILE A 159 0.83 0.41 26.79
CA ILE A 159 1.67 0.75 27.95
C ILE A 159 2.47 2.02 27.64
N LYS A 160 2.30 3.03 28.48
CA LYS A 160 3.22 4.17 28.57
C LYS A 160 4.20 3.93 29.71
N LYS A 161 5.47 3.67 29.38
CA LYS A 161 6.57 3.58 30.36
C LYS A 161 7.24 4.94 30.47
N SER A 162 7.16 5.58 31.63
CA SER A 162 7.88 6.81 31.95
C SER A 162 9.21 6.49 32.64
N THR A 163 10.22 7.33 32.43
CA THR A 163 11.51 7.25 33.12
C THR A 163 12.03 8.63 33.41
N ILE A 164 12.43 8.88 34.66
CA ILE A 164 13.12 10.10 35.06
C ILE A 164 14.53 9.75 35.55
N VAL A 165 15.53 10.50 35.09
CA VAL A 165 16.93 10.28 35.42
C VAL A 165 17.54 11.58 35.89
N ASN A 166 18.26 11.50 37.02
CA ASN A 166 19.10 12.57 37.50
C ASN A 166 20.52 12.41 36.94
N ASN A 167 20.89 13.29 36.02
CA ASN A 167 22.20 13.29 35.36
C ASN A 167 23.18 14.30 36.01
N SER A 168 22.83 14.82 37.19
CA SER A 168 23.73 15.62 38.03
C SER A 168 24.55 14.71 38.96
N GLN A 169 25.51 15.30 39.68
CA GLN A 169 26.34 14.57 40.65
C GLN A 169 25.80 14.63 42.08
N HIS A 170 24.57 15.14 42.26
CA HIS A 170 23.96 15.37 43.57
C HIS A 170 22.54 14.82 43.61
N LEU A 171 22.06 14.48 44.80
CA LEU A 171 20.65 14.13 45.00
C LEU A 171 19.75 15.29 44.57
N VAL A 172 18.69 15.00 43.80
CA VAL A 172 17.69 16.00 43.39
C VAL A 172 16.30 15.55 43.82
N SER A 173 15.63 16.36 44.64
CA SER A 173 14.23 16.16 44.99
C SER A 173 13.32 16.71 43.90
N VAL A 174 12.37 15.90 43.44
CA VAL A 174 11.41 16.27 42.40
C VAL A 174 9.98 15.87 42.78
N SER A 175 9.03 16.73 42.46
CA SER A 175 7.61 16.36 42.38
C SER A 175 7.27 16.13 40.91
N VAL A 176 6.68 14.98 40.58
CA VAL A 176 6.35 14.58 39.20
C VAL A 176 4.85 14.36 39.10
N PHE A 177 4.18 15.14 38.26
CA PHE A 177 2.77 14.96 37.92
C PHE A 177 2.68 14.46 36.48
N ASP A 178 2.50 13.15 36.33
CA ASP A 178 2.62 12.44 35.05
C ASP A 178 1.37 11.61 34.76
N GLY A 179 1.00 11.49 33.48
CA GLY A 179 -0.18 10.74 33.11
C GLY A 179 -0.56 10.83 31.65
N ILE A 180 -1.84 10.53 31.43
CA ILE A 180 -2.48 10.48 30.12
C ILE A 180 -3.85 11.19 30.16
N ARG A 181 -4.26 11.77 29.03
CA ARG A 181 -5.49 12.56 28.92
C ARG A 181 -6.23 12.36 27.61
N ASN A 182 -7.48 12.79 27.61
CA ASN A 182 -8.46 12.62 26.54
C ASN A 182 -8.68 11.16 26.16
N ILE A 183 -8.79 10.34 27.19
CA ILE A 183 -9.06 8.90 27.09
C ILE A 183 -10.51 8.72 26.66
N LEU A 184 -10.73 7.91 25.64
CA LEU A 184 -12.06 7.54 25.18
C LEU A 184 -12.59 6.34 25.96
N PRO A 185 -13.86 6.39 26.41
CA PRO A 185 -14.55 5.20 26.88
C PRO A 185 -14.92 4.29 25.70
N TYR A 186 -15.16 3.00 25.97
CA TYR A 186 -15.74 2.07 25.01
C TYR A 186 -17.10 2.56 24.46
N GLY A 187 -17.40 2.20 23.21
CA GLY A 187 -18.69 2.46 22.54
C GLY A 187 -18.76 3.81 21.82
N VAL A 188 -17.63 4.48 21.65
CA VAL A 188 -17.50 5.75 20.91
C VAL A 188 -16.99 5.48 19.50
N ASN A 189 -17.87 5.54 18.52
CA ASN A 189 -17.47 5.43 17.11
C ASN A 189 -16.92 6.76 16.54
N GLN A 190 -16.32 6.69 15.35
CA GLN A 190 -15.74 7.85 14.67
C GLN A 190 -16.73 8.98 14.44
N MET A 191 -17.97 8.69 14.02
CA MET A 191 -18.99 9.71 13.78
C MET A 191 -19.28 10.50 15.07
N MET A 192 -19.54 9.80 16.18
CA MET A 192 -19.80 10.44 17.48
C MET A 192 -18.62 11.33 17.91
N GLN A 193 -17.39 10.86 17.73
CA GLN A 193 -16.20 11.61 18.14
C GLN A 193 -15.85 12.78 17.19
N ASN A 194 -16.08 12.64 15.88
CA ASN A 194 -15.69 13.62 14.89
C ASN A 194 -16.73 14.74 14.73
N GLU A 195 -18.00 14.42 14.87
CA GLU A 195 -19.11 15.35 14.62
C GLU A 195 -19.79 15.83 15.92
N MET A 196 -19.76 15.01 16.98
CA MET A 196 -20.59 15.22 18.18
C MET A 196 -19.80 15.16 19.49
N SER A 197 -18.49 15.45 19.48
CA SER A 197 -17.62 15.29 20.66
C SER A 197 -18.09 16.03 21.91
N THR A 198 -18.71 17.21 21.76
CA THR A 198 -19.24 17.98 22.90
C THR A 198 -20.48 17.36 23.51
N LEU A 199 -21.34 16.72 22.69
CA LEU A 199 -22.47 15.94 23.17
C LEU A 199 -21.95 14.69 23.88
N LEU A 200 -20.98 14.01 23.27
CA LEU A 200 -20.36 12.83 23.84
C LEU A 200 -19.77 13.10 25.23
N ASP A 201 -19.08 14.23 25.42
CA ASP A 201 -18.51 14.62 26.72
C ASP A 201 -19.56 14.59 27.83
N ALA A 202 -20.82 14.98 27.55
CA ALA A 202 -21.92 14.96 28.52
C ALA A 202 -22.28 13.55 29.03
N TYR A 203 -21.97 12.50 28.26
CA TYR A 203 -22.20 11.10 28.62
C TYR A 203 -21.01 10.46 29.34
N LYS A 204 -19.83 11.09 29.35
CA LYS A 204 -18.63 10.50 29.95
C LYS A 204 -18.72 10.47 31.48
N LYS A 205 -18.36 9.33 32.05
CA LYS A 205 -18.18 9.12 33.49
C LYS A 205 -16.85 8.40 33.72
N ASN A 206 -15.99 9.03 34.54
CA ASN A 206 -14.69 8.51 34.90
C ASN A 206 -14.70 8.23 36.41
N GLU A 207 -14.24 7.06 36.82
CA GLU A 207 -14.33 6.56 38.19
C GLU A 207 -12.97 6.01 38.64
N LEU A 208 -12.63 6.17 39.92
CA LEU A 208 -11.40 5.64 40.51
C LEU A 208 -11.75 4.61 41.58
N ASP A 209 -11.32 3.36 41.39
CA ASP A 209 -11.30 2.39 42.48
C ASP A 209 -10.23 2.80 43.51
N ILE A 210 -10.63 3.00 44.75
CA ILE A 210 -9.75 3.58 45.77
C ILE A 210 -8.71 2.57 46.25
N LYS A 211 -9.05 1.28 46.26
CA LYS A 211 -8.16 0.26 46.82
C LYS A 211 -7.00 -0.05 45.88
N THR A 212 -7.31 -0.21 44.60
CA THR A 212 -6.34 -0.56 43.54
C THR A 212 -5.83 0.64 42.75
N GLN A 213 -6.45 1.82 42.90
CA GLN A 213 -6.19 3.02 42.09
C GLN A 213 -6.48 2.82 40.59
N LEU A 214 -7.33 1.85 40.24
CA LEU A 214 -7.80 1.60 38.88
C LEU A 214 -8.74 2.71 38.41
N GLY A 215 -8.39 3.38 37.31
CA GLY A 215 -9.26 4.32 36.60
C GLY A 215 -10.18 3.58 35.64
N ILE A 216 -11.48 3.88 35.69
CA ILE A 216 -12.52 3.28 34.87
C ILE A 216 -13.20 4.40 34.08
N PHE A 217 -13.12 4.34 32.74
CA PHE A 217 -13.65 5.33 31.82
C PHE A 217 -14.78 4.71 31.01
N ARG A 218 -16.00 5.20 31.22
CA ARG A 218 -17.19 4.65 30.56
C ARG A 218 -18.16 5.74 30.13
N LEU A 219 -19.14 5.33 29.34
CA LEU A 219 -20.32 6.14 29.10
C LEU A 219 -21.37 5.86 30.19
N ALA A 220 -22.18 6.86 30.51
CA ALA A 220 -23.34 6.71 31.37
C ALA A 220 -24.39 5.79 30.71
N SER A 221 -24.51 5.90 29.39
CA SER A 221 -25.31 5.06 28.48
C SER A 221 -24.73 5.21 27.07
N ILE A 222 -24.94 4.26 26.17
CA ILE A 222 -24.56 4.42 24.76
C ILE A 222 -25.49 5.44 24.08
N PRO A 223 -24.98 6.50 23.44
CA PRO A 223 -25.81 7.49 22.77
C PRO A 223 -26.58 6.88 21.60
N VAL A 224 -27.91 6.95 21.66
CA VAL A 224 -28.82 6.55 20.57
C VAL A 224 -29.98 7.53 20.48
N ASP A 225 -30.41 7.86 19.27
CA ASP A 225 -31.57 8.74 19.04
C ASP A 225 -32.91 8.02 19.21
N ARG A 226 -32.89 6.68 19.11
CA ARG A 226 -34.07 5.87 19.42
C ARG A 226 -34.40 6.00 20.90
N ALA A 227 -35.66 6.23 21.22
CA ALA A 227 -36.19 6.29 22.59
C ALA A 227 -36.25 4.88 23.24
N ILE A 228 -35.10 4.25 23.41
CA ILE A 228 -34.90 2.94 24.02
C ILE A 228 -33.76 3.02 25.06
N PRO A 229 -33.77 2.19 26.09
CA PRO A 229 -32.59 2.00 26.94
C PRO A 229 -31.39 1.52 26.11
N SER A 230 -30.20 2.03 26.40
CA SER A 230 -28.97 1.64 25.73
C SER A 230 -27.82 1.64 26.75
N GLU A 231 -27.65 0.52 27.44
CA GLU A 231 -26.67 0.38 28.52
C GLU A 231 -25.24 0.36 28.00
N ALA A 232 -24.33 1.01 28.73
CA ALA A 232 -22.88 0.94 28.48
C ALA A 232 -22.24 -0.02 29.48
N LEU A 233 -22.09 -1.29 29.09
CA LEU A 233 -21.65 -2.39 29.96
C LEU A 233 -20.17 -2.79 29.79
N LYS A 234 -19.41 -1.98 29.04
CA LYS A 234 -17.97 -2.12 28.86
C LYS A 234 -17.31 -0.76 29.12
N CYS A 235 -16.03 -0.78 29.44
CA CYS A 235 -15.26 0.41 29.76
C CYS A 235 -13.84 0.36 29.19
N THR A 236 -13.15 1.48 29.26
CA THR A 236 -11.70 1.56 29.13
C THR A 236 -11.12 1.66 30.54
N THR A 237 -10.07 0.89 30.85
CA THR A 237 -9.41 0.91 32.15
C THR A 237 -8.02 1.51 32.05
N VAL A 238 -7.57 2.20 33.11
CA VAL A 238 -6.18 2.65 33.26
C VAL A 238 -5.68 2.30 34.65
N TRP A 239 -4.51 1.69 34.75
CA TRP A 239 -3.85 1.46 36.03
C TRP A 239 -2.38 1.82 35.98
N TYR A 240 -1.77 1.90 37.16
CA TYR A 240 -0.42 2.40 37.34
C TYR A 240 0.45 1.41 38.13
N ALA A 241 1.70 1.27 37.71
CA ALA A 241 2.75 0.56 38.44
C ALA A 241 4.06 1.35 38.46
N GLY A 242 4.87 1.19 39.50
CA GLY A 242 6.13 1.92 39.69
C GLY A 242 6.29 2.36 41.14
N TYR A 243 6.85 3.55 41.37
CA TYR A 243 6.91 4.14 42.71
C TYR A 243 5.51 4.35 43.29
N LYS A 244 5.35 4.26 44.61
CA LYS A 244 4.05 4.51 45.26
C LYS A 244 3.64 5.98 45.06
N PRO A 245 2.52 6.26 44.36
CA PRO A 245 2.10 7.64 44.15
C PRO A 245 1.59 8.24 45.46
N VAL A 246 1.82 9.53 45.66
CA VAL A 246 1.20 10.33 46.72
C VAL A 246 -0.30 10.42 46.48
N LEU A 247 -0.69 10.56 45.21
CA LEU A 247 -2.08 10.77 44.81
C LEU A 247 -2.30 10.35 43.35
N VAL A 248 -3.53 9.91 43.04
CA VAL A 248 -4.04 9.71 41.69
C VAL A 248 -5.21 10.68 41.43
N SER A 249 -5.23 11.30 40.26
CA SER A 249 -6.26 12.25 39.84
C SER A 249 -6.86 11.86 38.49
N LEU A 250 -8.19 11.98 38.37
CA LEU A 250 -8.94 11.85 37.12
C LEU A 250 -9.37 13.21 36.52
N ASP A 251 -8.91 14.32 37.09
CA ASP A 251 -9.27 15.68 36.69
C ASP A 251 -8.07 16.43 36.09
N GLU A 252 -8.16 16.75 34.81
CA GLU A 252 -7.13 17.48 34.07
C GLU A 252 -6.89 18.90 34.63
N LYS A 253 -7.87 19.50 35.33
CA LYS A 253 -7.71 20.83 35.96
C LYS A 253 -6.60 20.86 37.01
N GLN A 254 -6.24 19.70 37.56
CA GLN A 254 -5.15 19.58 38.53
C GLN A 254 -3.78 19.92 37.91
N LEU A 255 -3.61 19.84 36.58
CA LEU A 255 -2.38 20.27 35.90
C LEU A 255 -2.07 21.75 36.17
N GLN A 256 -3.09 22.62 36.13
CA GLN A 256 -2.93 24.05 36.36
C GLN A 256 -2.56 24.35 37.82
N LYS A 257 -3.17 23.62 38.77
CA LYS A 257 -2.82 23.71 40.19
C LYS A 257 -1.37 23.29 40.43
N PHE A 258 -0.94 22.19 39.80
CA PHE A 258 0.43 21.71 39.89
C PHE A 258 1.44 22.73 39.35
N GLU A 259 1.15 23.32 38.19
CA GLU A 259 1.95 24.38 37.56
C GLU A 259 2.17 25.57 38.51
N GLN A 260 1.14 25.92 39.29
CA GLN A 260 1.16 27.03 40.23
C GLN A 260 1.80 26.68 41.59
N GLY A 261 2.20 25.41 41.78
CA GLY A 261 2.71 24.90 43.05
C GLY A 261 1.64 24.80 44.14
N GLU A 262 0.37 24.76 43.75
CA GLU A 262 -0.77 24.55 44.64
C GLU A 262 -0.93 23.06 45.00
N THR A 263 -1.67 22.79 46.08
CA THR A 263 -1.98 21.42 46.49
C THR A 263 -2.92 20.75 45.49
N ILE A 264 -2.56 19.53 45.08
CA ILE A 264 -3.41 18.71 44.21
C ILE A 264 -4.50 18.02 45.01
N GLU A 265 -5.71 18.01 44.45
CA GLU A 265 -6.88 17.40 45.05
C GLU A 265 -7.12 15.99 44.53
N TYR A 266 -7.60 15.14 45.43
CA TYR A 266 -8.01 13.78 45.10
C TYR A 266 -9.46 13.78 44.61
N GLY A 267 -9.74 13.10 43.50
CA GLY A 267 -11.08 12.96 42.92
C GLY A 267 -11.45 11.50 42.67
N LYS A 268 -12.56 11.04 43.26
CA LYS A 268 -13.08 9.67 43.06
C LYS A 268 -13.84 9.48 41.76
N GLU A 269 -14.42 10.56 41.23
CA GLU A 269 -15.18 10.52 39.98
C GLU A 269 -15.13 11.89 39.28
N SER A 270 -15.30 11.87 37.96
CA SER A 270 -15.60 13.04 37.15
C SER A 270 -16.68 12.71 36.10
N LYS A 271 -17.54 13.68 35.76
CA LYS A 271 -18.72 13.51 34.90
C LYS A 271 -18.79 14.65 33.91
N GLY A 272 -19.22 14.36 32.68
CA GLY A 272 -19.41 15.40 31.67
C GLY A 272 -18.10 15.98 31.11
N VAL A 273 -16.97 15.32 31.33
CA VAL A 273 -15.63 15.79 30.98
C VAL A 273 -14.79 14.66 30.38
N ARG A 274 -13.77 15.05 29.61
CA ARG A 274 -12.83 14.11 28.99
C ARG A 274 -12.08 13.31 30.06
N GLY A 275 -11.84 12.03 29.76
CA GLY A 275 -11.11 11.14 30.66
C GLY A 275 -9.64 11.53 30.77
N SER A 276 -9.11 11.50 31.98
CA SER A 276 -7.68 11.63 32.25
C SER A 276 -7.27 10.77 33.44
N TYR A 277 -5.99 10.40 33.50
CA TYR A 277 -5.40 9.64 34.61
C TYR A 277 -4.00 10.18 34.88
N PHE A 278 -3.79 10.78 36.05
CA PHE A 278 -2.52 11.36 36.47
C PHE A 278 -2.09 10.85 37.84
N THR A 279 -0.79 10.63 38.01
CA THR A 279 -0.18 10.31 39.31
C THR A 279 0.75 11.44 39.76
N LEU A 280 0.71 11.74 41.06
CA LEU A 280 1.67 12.62 41.73
C LEU A 280 2.70 11.77 42.46
N GLY A 281 3.96 11.86 42.04
CA GLY A 281 5.12 11.30 42.73
C GLY A 281 5.94 12.37 43.43
N GLU A 282 6.45 12.04 44.61
CA GLU A 282 7.49 12.82 45.30
C GLU A 282 8.71 11.92 45.40
N LEU A 283 9.78 12.26 44.70
CA LEU A 283 10.93 11.40 44.47
C LEU A 283 12.23 12.10 44.89
N GLU A 284 13.12 11.32 45.50
CA GLU A 284 14.52 11.69 45.70
C GLU A 284 15.33 10.91 44.67
N LEU A 285 15.88 11.61 43.67
CA LEU A 285 16.60 10.98 42.57
C LEU A 285 18.09 10.96 42.86
N GLU A 286 18.64 9.77 43.06
CA GLU A 286 20.09 9.56 43.16
C GLU A 286 20.77 9.79 41.79
N PRO A 287 22.04 10.22 41.77
CA PRO A 287 22.81 10.33 40.52
C PRO A 287 22.80 9.04 39.71
N ASP A 288 22.49 9.16 38.43
CA ASP A 288 22.50 8.08 37.43
C ASP A 288 21.61 6.85 37.75
N ASP A 289 20.64 7.00 38.67
CA ASP A 289 19.66 5.95 39.03
C ASP A 289 18.28 6.25 38.42
N PRO A 290 17.87 5.54 37.34
CA PRO A 290 16.61 5.80 36.67
C PRO A 290 15.41 5.30 37.47
N VAL A 291 14.39 6.15 37.65
CA VAL A 291 13.10 5.75 38.24
C VAL A 291 12.07 5.52 37.14
N HIS A 292 11.46 4.34 37.11
CA HIS A 292 10.47 3.92 36.13
C HIS A 292 9.03 3.93 36.68
N SER A 293 8.08 4.24 35.81
CA SER A 293 6.65 4.04 36.06
C SER A 293 5.90 3.65 34.79
N TYR A 294 4.74 3.02 34.96
CA TYR A 294 3.96 2.41 33.88
C TYR A 294 2.51 2.85 34.01
N PHE A 295 1.93 3.29 32.91
CA PHE A 295 0.50 3.54 32.75
C PHE A 295 -0.02 2.56 31.71
N VAL A 296 -0.93 1.71 32.12
CA VAL A 296 -1.44 0.61 31.30
C VAL A 296 -2.89 0.89 30.99
N ILE A 297 -3.26 0.87 29.70
CA ILE A 297 -4.61 1.20 29.24
C ILE A 297 -5.15 0.09 28.34
N GLU A 298 -6.36 -0.37 28.66
CA GLU A 298 -7.03 -1.42 27.89
C GLU A 298 -8.50 -1.05 27.64
N LEU A 299 -8.97 -1.35 26.43
CA LEU A 299 -10.32 -1.10 25.94
C LEU A 299 -11.20 -2.34 26.12
N GLU A 300 -12.50 -2.18 25.92
CA GLU A 300 -13.48 -3.27 25.80
C GLU A 300 -13.68 -4.12 27.06
N GLN A 301 -13.22 -3.64 28.22
CA GLN A 301 -13.26 -4.36 29.47
C GLN A 301 -14.70 -4.45 29.98
N ASP A 302 -15.23 -5.67 30.08
CA ASP A 302 -16.51 -5.91 30.71
C ASP A 302 -16.40 -6.02 32.25
N SER A 303 -17.52 -6.27 32.93
CA SER A 303 -17.52 -6.38 34.40
C SER A 303 -16.62 -7.51 34.93
N ALA A 304 -16.53 -8.64 34.23
CA ALA A 304 -15.68 -9.76 34.65
C ALA A 304 -14.20 -9.41 34.44
N ASP A 305 -13.86 -8.77 33.32
CA ASP A 305 -12.50 -8.30 33.04
C ASP A 305 -12.03 -7.31 34.11
N VAL A 306 -12.88 -6.35 34.50
CA VAL A 306 -12.57 -5.37 35.55
C VAL A 306 -12.32 -6.05 36.90
N GLU A 307 -13.16 -7.00 37.32
CA GLU A 307 -12.97 -7.72 38.58
C GLU A 307 -11.71 -8.60 38.56
N ASN A 308 -11.41 -9.24 37.42
CA ASN A 308 -10.17 -10.00 37.23
C ASN A 308 -8.94 -9.08 37.34
N LEU A 309 -9.01 -7.88 36.76
CA LEU A 309 -7.96 -6.88 36.86
C LEU A 309 -7.80 -6.37 38.30
N VAL A 310 -8.89 -6.08 39.01
CA VAL A 310 -8.84 -5.70 40.44
C VAL A 310 -8.17 -6.80 41.25
N TYR A 311 -8.55 -8.06 41.05
CA TYR A 311 -7.92 -9.19 41.71
C TYR A 311 -6.42 -9.27 41.40
N LEU A 312 -6.01 -9.08 40.14
CA LEU A 312 -4.60 -9.05 39.75
C LEU A 312 -3.84 -7.94 40.49
N LEU A 313 -4.38 -6.72 40.53
CA LEU A 313 -3.76 -5.56 41.18
C LEU A 313 -3.63 -5.72 42.71
N GLU A 314 -4.55 -6.46 43.33
CA GLU A 314 -4.51 -6.73 44.76
C GLU A 314 -3.52 -7.83 45.17
N ASN A 315 -3.26 -8.79 44.27
CA ASN A 315 -2.55 -10.03 44.61
C ASN A 315 -1.17 -10.16 43.95
N ASN A 316 -0.89 -9.44 42.86
CA ASN A 316 0.41 -9.50 42.20
C ASN A 316 1.36 -8.44 42.77
N SER A 317 2.51 -8.91 43.25
CA SER A 317 3.52 -8.05 43.88
C SER A 317 4.57 -7.49 42.91
N ASP A 318 4.67 -8.00 41.67
CA ASP A 318 5.68 -7.55 40.70
C ASP A 318 5.09 -7.33 39.29
N LEU A 319 4.16 -6.37 39.21
CA LEU A 319 3.52 -5.97 37.95
C LEU A 319 4.51 -5.39 36.92
N PRO A 320 5.51 -4.55 37.27
CA PRO A 320 6.48 -4.05 36.30
C PRO A 320 7.23 -5.15 35.54
N ALA A 321 7.69 -6.19 36.22
CA ALA A 321 8.40 -7.30 35.58
C ALA A 321 7.49 -8.06 34.60
N ALA A 322 6.25 -8.35 35.00
CA ALA A 322 5.27 -9.04 34.15
C ALA A 322 4.93 -8.24 32.88
N LEU A 323 4.84 -6.91 32.97
CA LEU A 323 4.62 -6.04 31.82
C LEU A 323 5.79 -6.09 30.84
N GLU A 324 7.03 -5.95 31.33
CA GLU A 324 8.23 -5.98 30.47
C GLU A 324 8.42 -7.34 29.79
N GLU A 325 8.10 -8.44 30.50
CA GLU A 325 8.12 -9.79 29.95
C GLU A 325 7.13 -9.95 28.80
N ASP A 326 5.86 -9.56 28.99
CA ASP A 326 4.83 -9.68 27.95
C ASP A 326 5.13 -8.81 26.72
N VAL A 327 5.63 -7.59 26.93
CA VAL A 327 6.07 -6.70 25.84
C VAL A 327 7.27 -7.30 25.10
N SER A 328 8.19 -7.97 25.80
CA SER A 328 9.29 -8.71 25.16
C SER A 328 8.75 -9.85 24.30
N ASN A 329 7.84 -10.67 24.85
CA ASN A 329 7.21 -11.77 24.13
C ASN A 329 6.48 -11.29 22.86
N GLY A 330 5.75 -10.17 22.93
CA GLY A 330 5.12 -9.57 21.74
C GLY A 330 6.14 -9.10 20.69
N THR A 331 7.29 -8.59 21.13
CA THR A 331 8.39 -8.19 20.23
C THR A 331 9.00 -9.40 19.53
N ASP A 332 9.22 -10.50 20.25
CA ASP A 332 9.76 -11.73 19.68
C ASP A 332 8.75 -12.39 18.75
N LYS A 333 7.46 -12.37 19.10
CA LYS A 333 6.40 -12.84 18.20
C LYS A 333 6.33 -12.06 16.89
N LEU A 334 6.53 -10.75 16.94
CA LEU A 334 6.59 -9.92 15.74
C LEU A 334 7.80 -10.31 14.86
N ARG A 335 8.95 -10.60 15.47
CA ARG A 335 10.13 -11.10 14.74
C ARG A 335 9.86 -12.46 14.11
N GLU A 336 9.19 -13.38 14.81
CA GLU A 336 8.77 -14.67 14.26
C GLU A 336 7.87 -14.49 13.05
N LEU A 337 6.87 -13.60 13.12
CA LEU A 337 5.98 -13.32 11.99
C LEU A 337 6.73 -12.80 10.77
N VAL A 338 7.71 -11.91 10.98
CA VAL A 338 8.54 -11.37 9.88
C VAL A 338 9.52 -12.43 9.35
N ALA A 339 10.02 -13.32 10.21
CA ALA A 339 10.90 -14.42 9.82
C ALA A 339 10.21 -15.43 8.87
N LYS A 340 8.91 -15.66 9.05
CA LYS A 340 8.11 -16.53 8.17
C LYS A 340 8.16 -16.11 6.70
N ALA A 341 8.29 -14.81 6.42
CA ALA A 341 8.39 -14.28 5.05
C ALA A 341 9.80 -13.74 4.72
N ASP A 342 10.82 -14.44 5.22
CA ASP A 342 12.24 -14.15 4.94
C ASP A 342 12.71 -12.72 5.27
N GLY A 343 12.11 -12.11 6.30
CA GLY A 343 12.40 -10.72 6.67
C GLY A 343 13.61 -10.53 7.60
N ILE A 344 14.27 -11.60 8.04
CA ILE A 344 15.44 -11.52 8.94
C ILE A 344 16.73 -11.64 8.13
N GLN A 345 17.58 -10.61 8.20
CA GLN A 345 18.92 -10.60 7.60
C GLN A 345 19.96 -10.12 8.59
N GLN A 346 21.16 -10.71 8.52
CA GLN A 346 22.33 -10.29 9.27
C GLN A 346 23.41 -9.79 8.29
N SER A 347 23.36 -8.50 7.99
CA SER A 347 24.35 -7.77 7.18
C SER A 347 25.12 -6.73 8.00
N ALA A 348 26.37 -6.48 7.63
CA ALA A 348 27.15 -5.36 8.14
C ALA A 348 26.56 -4.00 7.69
N ASP A 349 25.83 -3.97 6.58
CA ASP A 349 24.97 -2.83 6.22
C ASP A 349 23.63 -2.94 6.98
N ARG A 350 23.67 -2.51 8.24
CA ARG A 350 22.51 -2.60 9.15
C ARG A 350 21.27 -1.89 8.63
N MET A 351 21.40 -0.74 7.97
CA MET A 351 20.24 -0.01 7.45
C MET A 351 19.52 -0.79 6.35
N SER A 352 20.26 -1.54 5.53
CA SER A 352 19.68 -2.47 4.56
C SER A 352 18.87 -3.58 5.22
N SER A 353 19.41 -4.21 6.27
CA SER A 353 18.67 -5.24 7.02
C SER A 353 17.43 -4.69 7.73
N ILE A 354 17.52 -3.50 8.32
CA ILE A 354 16.39 -2.84 9.00
C ILE A 354 15.29 -2.48 7.99
N ARG A 355 15.68 -1.94 6.83
CA ARG A 355 14.74 -1.63 5.76
C ARG A 355 14.04 -2.88 5.24
N HIS A 356 14.79 -3.96 4.98
CA HIS A 356 14.24 -5.25 4.57
C HIS A 356 13.23 -5.79 5.59
N PHE A 357 13.57 -5.77 6.88
CA PHE A 357 12.65 -6.17 7.96
C PHE A 357 11.33 -5.38 7.88
N SER A 358 11.41 -4.04 7.80
CA SER A 358 10.22 -3.19 7.74
C SER A 358 9.41 -3.43 6.47
N ASN A 359 10.07 -3.64 5.34
CA ASN A 359 9.42 -3.91 4.07
C ASN A 359 8.63 -5.21 4.12
N VAL A 360 9.24 -6.30 4.61
CA VAL A 360 8.57 -7.60 4.79
C VAL A 360 7.40 -7.45 5.76
N LEU A 361 7.60 -6.79 6.90
CA LEU A 361 6.53 -6.55 7.86
C LEU A 361 5.32 -5.86 7.22
N PHE A 362 5.53 -4.74 6.52
CA PHE A 362 4.42 -3.99 5.92
C PHE A 362 3.83 -4.69 4.68
N ASN A 363 4.60 -5.54 3.98
CA ASN A 363 4.07 -6.43 2.95
C ASN A 363 3.10 -7.45 3.55
N SER A 364 3.53 -8.09 4.65
CA SER A 364 2.77 -9.08 5.41
C SER A 364 1.53 -8.50 6.09
N MET A 365 1.62 -7.31 6.68
CA MET A 365 0.45 -6.63 7.26
C MET A 365 -0.61 -6.27 6.20
N ARG A 366 -0.20 -6.01 4.95
CA ARG A 366 -1.12 -5.61 3.87
C ARG A 366 -1.66 -6.80 3.07
N GLY A 367 -0.85 -7.85 2.87
CA GLY A 367 -1.19 -9.02 2.06
C GLY A 367 -1.45 -10.32 2.86
N GLY A 368 -1.03 -10.37 4.11
CA GLY A 368 -1.14 -11.53 5.00
C GLY A 368 0.10 -12.42 5.05
N LEU A 369 0.03 -13.45 5.91
CA LEU A 369 1.05 -14.48 6.10
C LEU A 369 0.39 -15.86 6.22
N PHE A 370 1.10 -16.91 5.81
CA PHE A 370 0.71 -18.29 6.09
C PHE A 370 1.17 -18.68 7.50
N GLU A 371 0.23 -19.05 8.37
CA GLU A 371 0.57 -19.27 9.79
C GLU A 371 1.40 -20.54 10.02
N ASN A 372 1.11 -21.63 9.31
CA ASN A 372 1.72 -22.94 9.53
C ASN A 372 2.44 -23.42 8.27
N ASP A 373 3.12 -22.50 7.59
CA ASP A 373 3.81 -22.74 6.32
C ASP A 373 2.90 -23.44 5.30
N TYR A 374 3.17 -24.70 4.97
CA TYR A 374 2.37 -25.50 4.04
C TYR A 374 1.44 -26.52 4.72
N GLU A 375 1.32 -26.49 6.04
CA GLU A 375 0.37 -27.32 6.78
C GLU A 375 -1.05 -26.73 6.69
N ILE A 376 -1.99 -27.58 6.30
CA ILE A 376 -3.41 -27.28 6.18
C ILE A 376 -4.15 -27.91 7.36
N ASN A 377 -4.94 -27.11 8.06
CA ASN A 377 -5.91 -27.60 9.03
C ASN A 377 -7.21 -27.96 8.32
N ARG A 378 -7.66 -29.21 8.46
CA ARG A 378 -8.85 -29.73 7.78
C ARG A 378 -10.12 -28.97 8.16
N ASP A 379 -10.29 -28.56 9.42
CA ASP A 379 -11.48 -27.82 9.87
C ASP A 379 -11.57 -26.44 9.21
N TYR A 380 -10.44 -25.71 9.13
CA TYR A 380 -10.41 -24.42 8.44
C TYR A 380 -10.65 -24.55 6.93
N PHE A 381 -10.14 -25.61 6.32
CA PHE A 381 -10.40 -25.92 4.91
C PHE A 381 -11.87 -26.30 4.68
N GLU A 382 -12.48 -27.11 5.56
CA GLU A 382 -13.90 -27.44 5.50
C GLU A 382 -14.79 -26.19 5.62
N ARG A 383 -14.51 -25.30 6.58
CA ARG A 383 -15.22 -24.02 6.73
C ARG A 383 -15.11 -23.16 5.47
N HIS A 384 -13.94 -23.12 4.84
CA HIS A 384 -13.75 -22.44 3.56
C HIS A 384 -14.63 -23.03 2.47
N LEU A 385 -14.62 -24.35 2.29
CA LEU A 385 -15.45 -25.01 1.26
C LEU A 385 -16.94 -24.82 1.50
N GLU A 386 -17.40 -24.92 2.76
CA GLU A 386 -18.80 -24.67 3.12
C GLU A 386 -19.20 -23.23 2.80
N LYS A 387 -18.35 -22.27 3.15
CA LYS A 387 -18.57 -20.84 2.88
C LYS A 387 -18.63 -20.53 1.38
N TYR A 388 -17.84 -21.23 0.56
CA TYR A 388 -17.83 -21.03 -0.88
C TYR A 388 -19.00 -21.69 -1.58
N ASN A 389 -19.32 -22.94 -1.22
CA ASN A 389 -20.41 -23.68 -1.84
C ASN A 389 -21.12 -24.62 -0.87
N ARG A 390 -22.14 -24.10 -0.17
CA ARG A 390 -22.97 -24.84 0.78
C ARG A 390 -23.72 -26.01 0.15
N LYS A 391 -24.02 -25.94 -1.15
CA LYS A 391 -24.74 -26.99 -1.87
C LYS A 391 -23.84 -28.19 -2.18
N LEU A 392 -22.60 -27.95 -2.59
CA LEU A 392 -21.64 -29.01 -2.92
C LEU A 392 -20.88 -29.55 -1.71
N PHE A 393 -20.74 -28.74 -0.65
CA PHE A 393 -20.00 -29.10 0.56
C PHE A 393 -20.34 -30.48 1.17
N PRO A 394 -21.63 -30.91 1.30
CA PRO A 394 -21.93 -32.25 1.81
C PRO A 394 -21.35 -33.40 0.96
N GLY A 395 -21.13 -33.16 -0.33
CA GLY A 395 -20.44 -34.08 -1.22
C GLY A 395 -18.94 -34.13 -0.93
N PHE A 396 -18.32 -32.95 -0.83
CA PHE A 396 -16.89 -32.80 -0.51
C PHE A 396 -16.54 -33.40 0.84
N LYS A 397 -17.36 -33.17 1.86
CA LYS A 397 -17.12 -33.63 3.24
C LYS A 397 -16.88 -35.15 3.33
N LYS A 398 -17.60 -35.95 2.54
CA LYS A 398 -17.40 -37.42 2.51
C LYS A 398 -15.99 -37.84 2.08
N CYS A 399 -15.34 -37.03 1.25
CA CYS A 399 -13.95 -37.23 0.86
C CYS A 399 -12.99 -36.74 1.96
N LEU A 400 -13.28 -35.56 2.53
CA LEU A 400 -12.42 -34.89 3.52
C LEU A 400 -12.38 -35.61 4.87
N ASP A 401 -13.48 -36.26 5.29
CA ASP A 401 -13.54 -37.02 6.55
C ASP A 401 -12.48 -38.15 6.62
N LYS A 402 -11.93 -38.57 5.47
CA LYS A 402 -10.88 -39.59 5.37
C LYS A 402 -9.46 -39.01 5.48
N LEU A 403 -9.30 -37.71 5.31
CA LEU A 403 -8.03 -37.01 5.46
C LEU A 403 -7.70 -36.83 6.95
N PRO A 404 -6.42 -36.75 7.34
CA PRO A 404 -6.04 -36.43 8.72
C PRO A 404 -6.47 -35.01 9.11
N GLU A 405 -6.42 -34.70 10.40
CA GLU A 405 -6.80 -33.39 10.94
C GLU A 405 -5.89 -32.26 10.43
N THR A 406 -4.59 -32.53 10.34
CA THR A 406 -3.61 -31.68 9.65
C THR A 406 -2.90 -32.48 8.56
N LEU A 407 -2.57 -31.82 7.44
CA LEU A 407 -1.84 -32.39 6.30
C LEU A 407 -1.09 -31.31 5.52
N SER A 408 -0.05 -31.70 4.79
CA SER A 408 0.61 -30.78 3.85
C SER A 408 -0.29 -30.41 2.66
N LEU A 409 -0.10 -29.22 2.11
CA LEU A 409 -0.73 -28.76 0.86
C LEU A 409 -0.55 -29.75 -0.29
N ASP A 410 0.66 -30.31 -0.47
CA ASP A 410 0.96 -31.28 -1.54
C ASP A 410 0.07 -32.53 -1.43
N LEU A 411 -0.04 -33.11 -0.23
CA LEU A 411 -0.90 -34.26 0.03
C LEU A 411 -2.39 -33.93 -0.20
N LEU A 412 -2.85 -32.74 0.22
CA LEU A 412 -4.21 -32.30 -0.04
C LEU A 412 -4.50 -32.24 -1.55
N LEU A 413 -3.62 -31.61 -2.32
CA LEU A 413 -3.74 -31.50 -3.77
C LEU A 413 -3.70 -32.88 -4.45
N GLU A 414 -2.83 -33.77 -4.00
CA GLU A 414 -2.74 -35.15 -4.52
C GLU A 414 -4.05 -35.91 -4.32
N GLU A 415 -4.61 -35.89 -3.10
CA GLU A 415 -5.85 -36.60 -2.78
C GLU A 415 -7.08 -36.00 -3.50
N VAL A 416 -7.14 -34.67 -3.62
CA VAL A 416 -8.22 -34.00 -4.38
C VAL A 416 -8.10 -34.31 -5.88
N LYS A 417 -6.89 -34.31 -6.46
CA LYS A 417 -6.66 -34.72 -7.86
C LYS A 417 -7.09 -36.18 -8.09
N LYS A 418 -6.78 -37.10 -7.17
CA LYS A 418 -7.22 -38.51 -7.24
C LYS A 418 -8.74 -38.66 -7.15
N HIS A 419 -9.40 -37.82 -6.37
CA HIS A 419 -10.86 -37.84 -6.24
C HIS A 419 -11.57 -37.48 -7.56
N GLY A 420 -10.99 -36.55 -8.33
CA GLY A 420 -11.44 -36.23 -9.68
C GLY A 420 -12.63 -35.26 -9.76
N ASP A 421 -13.01 -34.61 -8.66
CA ASP A 421 -14.03 -33.55 -8.66
C ASP A 421 -13.39 -32.20 -9.00
N THR A 422 -13.81 -31.60 -10.10
CA THR A 422 -13.24 -30.35 -10.62
C THR A 422 -13.66 -29.10 -9.85
N ASP A 423 -14.81 -29.11 -9.16
CA ASP A 423 -15.19 -28.01 -8.26
C ASP A 423 -14.38 -28.07 -6.96
N LEU A 424 -14.18 -29.27 -6.41
CA LEU A 424 -13.30 -29.44 -5.26
C LEU A 424 -11.87 -29.03 -5.60
N LEU A 425 -11.36 -29.43 -6.77
CA LEU A 425 -10.02 -29.04 -7.22
C LEU A 425 -9.88 -27.53 -7.41
N ARG A 426 -10.87 -26.88 -8.03
CA ARG A 426 -10.91 -25.40 -8.16
C ARG A 426 -10.83 -24.72 -6.80
N LEU A 427 -11.71 -25.11 -5.87
CA LEU A 427 -11.76 -24.49 -4.53
C LEU A 427 -10.53 -24.81 -3.69
N THR A 428 -9.91 -25.98 -3.90
CA THR A 428 -8.63 -26.32 -3.26
C THR A 428 -7.51 -25.40 -3.75
N TYR A 429 -7.44 -25.14 -5.05
CA TYR A 429 -6.50 -24.14 -5.56
C TYR A 429 -6.87 -22.73 -5.09
N GLU A 430 -8.14 -22.35 -4.91
CA GLU A 430 -8.45 -21.01 -4.37
C GLU A 430 -8.15 -20.82 -2.88
N TYR A 431 -7.85 -21.90 -2.15
CA TYR A 431 -7.62 -21.84 -0.72
C TYR A 431 -6.27 -21.20 -0.37
N LEU A 432 -6.35 -20.12 0.42
CA LEU A 432 -5.20 -19.36 0.94
C LEU A 432 -5.42 -19.16 2.46
N PRO A 433 -4.78 -19.97 3.33
CA PRO A 433 -4.91 -19.86 4.78
C PRO A 433 -4.05 -18.70 5.33
N LEU A 434 -4.38 -17.48 4.90
CA LEU A 434 -3.69 -16.26 5.30
C LEU A 434 -4.30 -15.66 6.56
N SER A 435 -3.45 -15.18 7.46
CA SER A 435 -3.82 -14.33 8.59
C SER A 435 -2.98 -13.04 8.57
N PHE A 436 -3.04 -12.23 9.64
CA PHE A 436 -2.24 -11.02 9.85
C PHE A 436 -2.49 -9.85 8.88
N SER A 437 -3.25 -10.06 7.81
CA SER A 437 -3.56 -9.00 6.84
C SER A 437 -4.60 -8.00 7.35
N ARG A 438 -4.49 -6.77 6.88
CA ARG A 438 -5.47 -5.70 7.08
C ARG A 438 -5.44 -4.71 5.90
N ARG A 439 -6.57 -4.05 5.64
CA ARG A 439 -6.60 -2.89 4.72
C ARG A 439 -5.77 -1.75 5.28
N HIS A 440 -5.08 -0.98 4.45
CA HIS A 440 -4.08 0.03 4.84
C HIS A 440 -4.65 1.44 5.14
N GLY A 441 -5.82 1.52 5.78
CA GLY A 441 -6.37 2.78 6.30
C GLY A 441 -5.63 3.37 7.50
N ASP A 442 -5.43 4.67 7.54
CA ASP A 442 -4.79 5.35 8.69
C ASP A 442 -5.10 6.86 8.65
N PRO A 443 -4.73 7.66 9.67
CA PRO A 443 -4.99 9.10 9.70
C PRO A 443 -4.48 9.91 8.50
N SER A 444 -3.45 9.44 7.80
CA SER A 444 -2.90 10.05 6.59
C SER A 444 -3.49 9.46 5.29
N ARG A 445 -4.32 8.42 5.42
CA ARG A 445 -5.13 7.76 4.37
C ARG A 445 -6.60 7.62 4.83
N PRO A 446 -7.27 8.72 5.22
CA PRO A 446 -8.55 8.66 5.94
C PRO A 446 -9.73 8.17 5.09
N TRP A 447 -9.58 8.09 3.76
CA TRP A 447 -10.57 7.50 2.85
C TRP A 447 -10.58 5.96 2.87
N ASN A 448 -9.59 5.33 3.49
CA ASN A 448 -9.52 3.88 3.64
C ASN A 448 -9.92 3.49 5.07
N SER A 449 -10.96 2.69 5.22
CA SER A 449 -11.27 2.01 6.49
C SER A 449 -10.34 0.81 6.69
N PHE A 450 -10.09 0.47 7.96
CA PHE A 450 -9.34 -0.73 8.32
C PHE A 450 -9.98 -1.48 9.48
N ASP A 451 -9.70 -2.77 9.53
CA ASP A 451 -10.07 -3.67 10.62
C ASP A 451 -8.99 -4.75 10.74
N ILE A 452 -8.46 -4.94 11.95
CA ILE A 452 -7.39 -5.89 12.26
C ILE A 452 -8.02 -7.11 12.93
N LYS A 453 -8.51 -8.03 12.11
CA LYS A 453 -9.17 -9.25 12.58
C LYS A 453 -8.20 -10.44 12.58
N LEU A 454 -7.62 -10.73 13.75
CA LEU A 454 -6.69 -11.85 13.94
C LEU A 454 -7.33 -13.08 14.60
N LYS A 455 -8.45 -12.89 15.30
CA LYS A 455 -9.18 -13.94 16.01
C LYS A 455 -10.67 -13.89 15.63
N GLU A 456 -11.33 -15.04 15.66
CA GLU A 456 -12.79 -15.15 15.61
C GLU A 456 -13.41 -14.84 16.98
N GLU A 457 -14.74 -14.72 17.06
CA GLU A 457 -15.46 -14.39 18.31
C GLU A 457 -15.24 -15.43 19.43
N ASP A 458 -14.94 -16.68 19.06
CA ASP A 458 -14.64 -17.76 20.01
C ASP A 458 -13.16 -17.79 20.45
N GLY A 459 -12.34 -16.85 19.97
CA GLY A 459 -10.92 -16.72 20.26
C GLY A 459 -9.99 -17.55 19.36
N THR A 460 -10.54 -18.34 18.42
CA THR A 460 -9.72 -19.10 17.46
C THR A 460 -9.04 -18.19 16.42
N PRO A 461 -7.90 -18.57 15.82
CA PRO A 461 -7.26 -17.77 14.77
C PRO A 461 -8.19 -17.50 13.58
N SER A 462 -8.20 -16.26 13.09
CA SER A 462 -8.95 -15.87 11.90
C SER A 462 -8.08 -15.99 10.65
N MET A 463 -8.42 -16.95 9.79
CA MET A 463 -7.82 -17.12 8.46
C MET A 463 -8.51 -16.20 7.44
N SER A 464 -8.43 -14.89 7.70
CA SER A 464 -9.10 -13.88 6.90
C SER A 464 -8.11 -12.92 6.24
N TYR A 465 -8.44 -12.56 5.00
CA TYR A 465 -7.74 -11.53 4.27
C TYR A 465 -8.70 -10.66 3.47
N GLN A 466 -8.28 -9.43 3.22
CA GLN A 466 -8.98 -8.51 2.32
C GLN A 466 -8.04 -7.46 1.75
N GLY A 467 -8.23 -7.12 0.48
CA GLY A 467 -7.45 -6.08 -0.16
C GLY A 467 -8.02 -5.67 -1.51
N ASN A 468 -7.75 -4.43 -1.89
CA ASN A 468 -7.99 -4.00 -3.26
C ASN A 468 -7.13 -4.83 -4.21
N TRP A 469 -7.65 -5.11 -5.41
CA TRP A 469 -7.09 -6.05 -6.37
C TRP A 469 -5.57 -5.88 -6.58
N ARG A 470 -5.16 -4.70 -7.04
CA ARG A 470 -3.76 -4.38 -7.29
C ARG A 470 -2.90 -4.52 -6.04
N ASP A 471 -3.36 -3.99 -4.89
CA ASP A 471 -2.57 -4.00 -3.66
C ASP A 471 -2.23 -5.42 -3.22
N ILE A 472 -3.24 -6.30 -3.15
CA ILE A 472 -3.08 -7.63 -2.58
C ILE A 472 -2.27 -8.55 -3.50
N PHE A 473 -2.51 -8.54 -4.81
CA PHE A 473 -1.74 -9.35 -5.75
C PHE A 473 -0.28 -8.90 -5.86
N GLN A 474 -0.01 -7.60 -5.73
CA GLN A 474 1.36 -7.10 -5.62
C GLN A 474 2.05 -7.56 -4.33
N ASN A 475 1.34 -7.61 -3.19
CA ASN A 475 1.94 -8.15 -1.96
C ASN A 475 2.18 -9.66 -2.04
N TRP A 476 1.27 -10.38 -2.70
CA TRP A 476 1.39 -11.82 -2.90
C TRP A 476 2.51 -12.19 -3.87
N GLU A 477 2.86 -11.33 -4.84
CA GLU A 477 4.07 -11.53 -5.67
C GLU A 477 5.34 -11.64 -4.80
N ALA A 478 5.51 -10.74 -3.82
CA ALA A 478 6.64 -10.80 -2.90
C ALA A 478 6.51 -11.96 -1.90
N LEU A 479 5.31 -12.22 -1.36
CA LEU A 479 5.08 -13.33 -0.41
C LEU A 479 5.36 -14.70 -1.06
N ALA A 480 5.05 -14.84 -2.35
CA ALA A 480 5.27 -16.06 -3.11
C ALA A 480 6.75 -16.41 -3.29
N LEU A 481 7.68 -15.47 -3.09
CA LEU A 481 9.11 -15.79 -3.06
C LEU A 481 9.47 -16.62 -1.82
N SER A 482 8.82 -16.37 -0.69
CA SER A 482 8.97 -17.17 0.53
C SER A 482 8.09 -18.42 0.51
N TYR A 483 6.93 -18.35 -0.15
CA TYR A 483 5.95 -19.44 -0.17
C TYR A 483 5.55 -19.87 -1.60
N PRO A 484 6.48 -20.35 -2.43
CA PRO A 484 6.21 -20.68 -3.84
C PRO A 484 5.18 -21.80 -4.03
N GLY A 485 5.02 -22.73 -3.08
CA GLY A 485 3.97 -23.76 -3.12
C GLY A 485 2.53 -23.22 -3.21
N PHE A 486 2.29 -21.96 -2.82
CA PHE A 486 0.98 -21.29 -2.96
C PHE A 486 0.82 -20.45 -4.23
N LEU A 487 1.85 -20.35 -5.10
CA LEU A 487 1.71 -19.68 -6.41
C LEU A 487 0.53 -20.20 -7.24
N PRO A 488 0.29 -21.53 -7.32
CA PRO A 488 -0.89 -22.05 -8.02
C PRO A 488 -2.19 -21.49 -7.45
N SER A 489 -2.23 -21.31 -6.12
CA SER A 489 -3.41 -20.82 -5.44
C SER A 489 -3.67 -19.34 -5.69
N VAL A 490 -2.61 -18.53 -5.64
CA VAL A 490 -2.67 -17.10 -5.96
C VAL A 490 -3.11 -16.86 -7.40
N ILE A 491 -2.56 -17.63 -8.36
CA ILE A 491 -2.94 -17.55 -9.78
C ILE A 491 -4.40 -17.96 -9.99
N SER A 492 -4.82 -19.07 -9.38
CA SER A 492 -6.20 -19.55 -9.47
C SER A 492 -7.17 -18.52 -8.91
N ARG A 493 -6.82 -17.89 -7.78
CA ARG A 493 -7.62 -16.83 -7.18
C ARG A 493 -7.76 -15.62 -8.10
N PHE A 494 -6.68 -15.21 -8.77
CA PHE A 494 -6.69 -14.13 -9.76
C PHE A 494 -7.63 -14.46 -10.94
N LEU A 495 -7.45 -15.63 -11.55
CA LEU A 495 -8.16 -15.99 -12.77
C LEU A 495 -9.65 -16.24 -12.51
N ASN A 496 -9.99 -16.96 -11.43
CA ASN A 496 -11.37 -17.28 -11.07
C ASN A 496 -12.17 -16.04 -10.68
N SER A 497 -11.48 -15.02 -10.16
CA SER A 497 -12.07 -13.72 -9.84
C SER A 497 -12.13 -12.77 -11.05
N SER A 498 -11.62 -13.16 -12.22
CA SER A 498 -11.67 -12.34 -13.44
C SER A 498 -12.96 -12.59 -14.24
N THR A 499 -13.51 -11.53 -14.84
CA THR A 499 -14.82 -11.49 -15.50
C THR A 499 -14.76 -12.05 -16.92
N PRO A 500 -15.91 -12.45 -17.53
CA PRO A 500 -15.93 -12.99 -18.90
C PRO A 500 -15.57 -11.94 -19.98
N ASP A 501 -15.61 -10.66 -19.65
CA ASP A 501 -15.18 -9.54 -20.50
C ASP A 501 -13.73 -9.09 -20.22
N GLY A 502 -12.96 -9.86 -19.44
CA GLY A 502 -11.51 -9.70 -19.28
C GLY A 502 -11.08 -8.58 -18.32
N TYR A 503 -11.87 -8.35 -17.27
CA TYR A 503 -11.59 -7.44 -16.17
C TYR A 503 -11.78 -8.17 -14.82
N ASN A 504 -12.01 -7.42 -13.75
CA ASN A 504 -12.08 -7.94 -12.40
C ASN A 504 -12.86 -7.00 -11.46
N PRO A 505 -13.41 -7.50 -10.34
CA PRO A 505 -13.89 -6.69 -9.23
C PRO A 505 -12.75 -5.84 -8.62
N TYR A 506 -13.11 -4.80 -7.85
CA TYR A 506 -12.10 -3.93 -7.24
C TYR A 506 -11.43 -4.56 -6.00
N ARG A 507 -12.10 -5.51 -5.32
CA ARG A 507 -11.65 -6.09 -4.06
C ARG A 507 -11.77 -7.61 -4.02
N ILE A 508 -10.80 -8.23 -3.36
CA ILE A 508 -10.76 -9.65 -3.02
C ILE A 508 -10.74 -9.80 -1.50
N SER A 509 -11.42 -10.81 -0.97
CA SER A 509 -11.34 -11.19 0.43
C SER A 509 -11.42 -12.71 0.60
N SER A 510 -11.24 -13.19 1.84
CA SER A 510 -11.55 -14.57 2.20
C SER A 510 -13.02 -14.93 1.95
N ASP A 511 -13.92 -13.94 1.81
CA ASP A 511 -15.36 -14.09 1.48
C ASP A 511 -15.66 -14.18 -0.03
N GLY A 512 -14.66 -14.05 -0.89
CA GLY A 512 -14.86 -14.04 -2.34
C GLY A 512 -14.43 -12.71 -2.95
N ILE A 513 -15.35 -12.14 -3.73
CA ILE A 513 -15.14 -10.91 -4.49
C ILE A 513 -16.15 -9.83 -4.10
N ASP A 514 -15.76 -8.56 -4.18
CA ASP A 514 -16.68 -7.43 -4.02
C ASP A 514 -16.46 -6.38 -5.12
N TRP A 515 -17.57 -5.80 -5.60
CA TRP A 515 -17.58 -4.73 -6.59
C TRP A 515 -18.13 -3.43 -5.99
N GLU A 516 -17.81 -2.29 -6.59
CA GLU A 516 -18.36 -1.00 -6.21
C GLU A 516 -19.84 -0.90 -6.59
N LEU A 517 -20.63 -0.20 -5.77
CA LEU A 517 -22.03 0.10 -6.05
C LEU A 517 -22.17 1.59 -6.35
N PRO A 518 -23.05 2.00 -7.28
CA PRO A 518 -23.35 3.40 -7.46
C PRO A 518 -24.09 3.95 -6.23
N ASP A 519 -23.71 5.14 -5.77
CA ASP A 519 -24.40 5.87 -4.70
C ASP A 519 -24.79 7.28 -5.22
N PRO A 520 -26.09 7.58 -5.40
CA PRO A 520 -26.54 8.89 -5.87
C PRO A 520 -26.19 10.06 -4.93
N ASP A 521 -25.98 9.78 -3.64
CA ASP A 521 -25.69 10.79 -2.63
C ASP A 521 -24.17 11.01 -2.44
N ASP A 522 -23.32 10.12 -2.99
CA ASP A 522 -21.87 10.25 -3.00
C ASP A 522 -21.34 10.51 -4.42
N PRO A 523 -20.94 11.76 -4.76
CA PRO A 523 -20.38 12.08 -6.07
C PRO A 523 -19.01 11.44 -6.35
N TRP A 524 -18.44 10.69 -5.40
CA TRP A 524 -17.22 9.87 -5.61
C TRP A 524 -17.53 8.39 -5.87
N ALA A 525 -18.78 7.95 -5.66
CA ALA A 525 -19.22 6.57 -5.85
C ALA A 525 -19.57 6.27 -7.31
N HIS A 526 -18.54 6.07 -8.13
CA HIS A 526 -18.70 5.61 -9.50
C HIS A 526 -18.47 4.09 -9.60
N ILE A 527 -18.65 3.48 -10.77
CA ILE A 527 -18.23 2.09 -11.05
C ILE A 527 -17.30 2.05 -12.27
N GLY A 528 -16.55 0.96 -12.43
CA GLY A 528 -15.80 0.69 -13.65
C GLY A 528 -14.69 -0.35 -13.45
N TYR A 529 -13.80 -0.45 -14.43
CA TYR A 529 -12.67 -1.38 -14.41
C TYR A 529 -11.35 -0.67 -14.68
N TRP A 530 -10.38 -0.84 -13.80
CA TRP A 530 -9.04 -0.27 -13.96
C TRP A 530 -8.27 -0.99 -15.08
N GLY A 531 -7.63 -0.22 -15.95
CA GLY A 531 -6.98 -0.74 -17.17
C GLY A 531 -5.76 -1.64 -16.90
N ASP A 532 -5.02 -1.37 -15.83
CA ASP A 532 -3.76 -2.07 -15.50
C ASP A 532 -3.97 -3.37 -14.71
N HIS A 533 -5.14 -3.59 -14.11
CA HIS A 533 -5.40 -4.67 -13.14
C HIS A 533 -5.17 -6.10 -13.65
N GLN A 534 -5.09 -6.31 -14.97
CA GLN A 534 -5.03 -7.66 -15.56
C GLN A 534 -3.60 -8.08 -15.93
N LEU A 535 -3.02 -7.49 -16.97
CA LEU A 535 -1.86 -8.08 -17.64
C LEU A 535 -0.62 -8.18 -16.76
N ILE A 536 -0.10 -7.07 -16.24
CA ILE A 536 1.20 -7.07 -15.57
C ILE A 536 1.17 -7.86 -14.26
N TYR A 537 0.11 -7.74 -13.46
CA TYR A 537 0.00 -8.43 -12.18
C TYR A 537 -0.16 -9.95 -12.36
N LEU A 538 -0.95 -10.40 -13.34
CA LEU A 538 -1.04 -11.81 -13.70
C LEU A 538 0.31 -12.32 -14.22
N LEU A 539 0.92 -11.60 -15.16
CA LEU A 539 2.17 -11.99 -15.81
C LEU A 539 3.28 -12.27 -14.79
N ARG A 540 3.46 -11.39 -13.80
CA ARG A 540 4.48 -11.59 -12.76
C ARG A 540 4.28 -12.90 -11.98
N LEU A 541 3.03 -13.25 -11.68
CA LEU A 541 2.71 -14.51 -11.01
C LEU A 541 2.98 -15.72 -11.93
N LEU A 542 2.65 -15.60 -13.22
CA LEU A 542 2.91 -16.66 -14.21
C LEU A 542 4.41 -16.87 -14.44
N GLU A 543 5.20 -15.80 -14.50
CA GLU A 543 6.67 -15.87 -14.59
C GLU A 543 7.25 -16.59 -13.37
N LEU A 544 6.85 -16.19 -12.16
CA LEU A 544 7.28 -16.89 -10.93
C LEU A 544 6.88 -18.36 -10.95
N GLN A 545 5.64 -18.68 -11.32
CA GLN A 545 5.16 -20.07 -11.40
C GLN A 545 5.98 -20.90 -12.39
N HIS A 546 6.32 -20.33 -13.55
CA HIS A 546 7.14 -21.00 -14.55
C HIS A 546 8.58 -21.25 -14.06
N GLU A 547 9.18 -20.30 -13.34
CA GLU A 547 10.53 -20.46 -12.81
C GLU A 547 10.60 -21.46 -11.64
N PHE A 548 9.68 -21.37 -10.68
CA PHE A 548 9.66 -22.27 -9.52
C PHE A 548 9.20 -23.69 -9.87
N ASN A 549 8.19 -23.83 -10.73
CA ASN A 549 7.62 -25.13 -11.12
C ASN A 549 7.18 -25.12 -12.59
N PRO A 550 8.12 -25.36 -13.53
CA PRO A 550 7.91 -25.16 -14.97
C PRO A 550 6.82 -26.04 -15.61
N GLY A 551 6.39 -27.12 -14.96
CA GLY A 551 5.34 -28.01 -15.50
C GLY A 551 3.90 -27.62 -15.11
N GLN A 552 3.71 -26.77 -14.10
CA GLN A 552 2.36 -26.52 -13.57
C GLN A 552 1.44 -25.82 -14.57
N LEU A 553 1.97 -24.87 -15.35
CA LEU A 553 1.19 -24.14 -16.33
C LEU A 553 0.78 -25.05 -17.50
N ASP A 554 1.69 -25.95 -17.92
CA ASP A 554 1.44 -26.92 -18.99
C ASP A 554 0.27 -27.86 -18.62
N GLU A 555 0.24 -28.34 -17.37
CA GLU A 555 -0.86 -29.16 -16.84
C GLU A 555 -2.22 -28.46 -16.90
N TRP A 556 -2.23 -27.13 -16.87
CA TRP A 556 -3.46 -26.34 -16.80
C TRP A 556 -3.99 -25.88 -18.15
N LEU A 557 -3.17 -25.87 -19.20
CA LEU A 557 -3.51 -25.26 -20.50
C LEU A 557 -4.91 -25.62 -21.00
N ASP A 558 -5.32 -26.90 -20.89
CA ASP A 558 -6.65 -27.40 -21.28
C ASP A 558 -7.52 -27.86 -20.10
N LEU A 559 -7.03 -27.71 -18.86
CA LEU A 559 -7.74 -28.16 -17.66
C LEU A 559 -8.89 -27.22 -17.30
N LYS A 560 -10.13 -27.72 -17.36
CA LYS A 560 -11.37 -26.96 -17.09
C LYS A 560 -11.67 -26.84 -15.59
N ILE A 561 -10.84 -26.08 -14.87
CA ILE A 561 -10.99 -25.82 -13.43
C ILE A 561 -11.15 -24.33 -13.07
N PHE A 562 -11.03 -23.42 -14.04
CA PHE A 562 -11.15 -21.99 -13.77
C PHE A 562 -12.61 -21.52 -13.90
N SER A 563 -12.96 -20.39 -13.30
CA SER A 563 -14.31 -19.80 -13.36
C SER A 563 -14.30 -18.36 -13.85
N TYR A 564 -15.49 -17.76 -13.97
CA TYR A 564 -15.66 -16.33 -14.26
C TYR A 564 -16.43 -15.63 -13.14
N ALA A 565 -15.92 -14.50 -12.69
CA ALA A 565 -16.65 -13.62 -11.78
C ALA A 565 -17.87 -13.00 -12.47
N ASN A 566 -19.03 -13.03 -11.83
CA ASN A 566 -20.25 -12.39 -12.29
C ASN A 566 -20.38 -10.99 -11.68
N VAL A 567 -19.60 -10.05 -12.19
CA VAL A 567 -19.73 -8.64 -11.80
C VAL A 567 -20.89 -8.01 -12.57
N PRO A 568 -21.84 -7.30 -11.93
CA PRO A 568 -23.05 -6.80 -12.57
C PRO A 568 -22.80 -5.50 -13.37
N TYR A 569 -21.65 -5.39 -14.03
CA TYR A 569 -21.32 -4.26 -14.90
C TYR A 569 -21.52 -4.67 -16.36
N ARG A 570 -21.99 -3.76 -17.20
CA ARG A 570 -22.21 -4.01 -18.64
C ARG A 570 -21.51 -2.94 -19.45
N ILE A 571 -20.42 -3.32 -20.10
CA ILE A 571 -19.71 -2.45 -21.04
C ILE A 571 -20.61 -2.28 -22.28
N LYS A 572 -20.89 -1.03 -22.65
CA LYS A 572 -21.79 -0.67 -23.74
C LYS A 572 -21.28 -1.14 -25.11
N ASP A 573 -22.14 -1.00 -26.10
CA ASP A 573 -21.79 -1.23 -27.50
C ASP A 573 -20.71 -0.24 -27.96
N TYR A 574 -19.87 -0.65 -28.91
CA TYR A 574 -18.77 0.16 -29.41
C TYR A 574 -19.21 1.54 -29.93
N HIS A 575 -20.36 1.61 -30.60
CA HIS A 575 -20.88 2.88 -31.10
C HIS A 575 -21.31 3.83 -29.98
N GLU A 576 -21.81 3.30 -28.86
CA GLU A 576 -22.16 4.10 -27.68
C GLU A 576 -20.90 4.59 -26.97
N ILE A 577 -19.87 3.75 -26.84
CA ILE A 577 -18.56 4.13 -26.29
C ILE A 577 -17.91 5.22 -27.14
N LEU A 578 -17.96 5.11 -28.48
CA LEU A 578 -17.45 6.16 -29.37
C LEU A 578 -18.21 7.49 -29.23
N LYS A 579 -19.51 7.42 -28.96
CA LYS A 579 -20.36 8.60 -28.80
C LYS A 579 -20.05 9.34 -27.50
N ASP A 580 -19.84 8.59 -26.41
CA ASP A 580 -19.45 9.14 -25.12
C ASP A 580 -18.50 8.17 -24.38
N PRO A 581 -17.18 8.39 -24.49
CA PRO A 581 -16.20 7.47 -23.90
C PRO A 581 -16.03 7.66 -22.39
N TYR A 582 -16.76 8.59 -21.78
CA TYR A 582 -16.78 8.78 -20.32
C TYR A 582 -17.89 7.96 -19.64
N GLU A 583 -18.94 7.60 -20.37
CA GLU A 583 -20.13 6.88 -19.88
C GLU A 583 -20.30 5.55 -20.63
N THR A 584 -19.47 4.57 -20.31
CA THR A 584 -19.26 3.35 -21.10
C THR A 584 -19.69 2.06 -20.39
N ILE A 585 -20.04 2.11 -19.10
CA ILE A 585 -20.38 0.95 -18.29
C ILE A 585 -21.63 1.23 -17.47
N ASP A 586 -22.66 0.41 -17.68
CA ASP A 586 -23.90 0.46 -16.90
C ASP A 586 -23.89 -0.53 -15.73
N PHE A 587 -24.50 -0.14 -14.61
CA PHE A 587 -24.76 -1.04 -13.48
C PHE A 587 -26.07 -1.82 -13.70
N ASN A 588 -25.98 -3.14 -13.78
CA ASN A 588 -27.13 -4.02 -13.95
C ASN A 588 -27.74 -4.43 -12.60
N SER A 589 -28.64 -3.59 -12.06
CA SER A 589 -29.30 -3.83 -10.77
C SER A 589 -30.18 -5.08 -10.72
N LYS A 590 -30.60 -5.62 -11.87
CA LYS A 590 -31.35 -6.89 -11.93
C LYS A 590 -30.41 -8.07 -11.70
N GLU A 591 -29.25 -8.06 -12.37
CA GLU A 591 -28.23 -9.09 -12.17
C GLU A 591 -27.66 -9.02 -10.75
N ASN A 592 -27.38 -7.84 -10.20
CA ASN A 592 -26.92 -7.69 -8.81
C ASN A 592 -27.87 -8.38 -7.81
N ARG A 593 -29.19 -8.16 -7.92
CA ARG A 593 -30.19 -8.82 -7.07
C ARG A 593 -30.22 -10.34 -7.24
N LYS A 594 -29.97 -10.83 -8.45
CA LYS A 594 -29.87 -12.27 -8.73
C LYS A 594 -28.63 -12.86 -8.05
N ILE A 595 -27.49 -12.19 -8.18
CA ILE A 595 -26.23 -12.58 -7.54
C ILE A 595 -26.37 -12.57 -6.01
N GLU A 596 -26.97 -11.53 -5.42
CA GLU A 596 -27.22 -11.47 -3.96
C GLU A 596 -28.07 -12.64 -3.47
N LYS A 597 -29.07 -13.05 -4.24
CA LYS A 597 -29.89 -14.23 -3.92
C LYS A 597 -29.06 -15.52 -4.02
N LEU A 598 -28.30 -15.69 -5.11
CA LEU A 598 -27.42 -16.85 -5.28
C LEU A 598 -26.35 -16.93 -4.19
N TYR A 599 -25.79 -15.80 -3.76
CA TYR A 599 -24.85 -15.75 -2.64
C TYR A 599 -25.49 -16.22 -1.32
N LYS A 600 -26.75 -15.82 -1.08
CA LYS A 600 -27.51 -16.32 0.07
C LYS A 600 -27.81 -17.81 -0.01
N ASP A 601 -27.96 -18.39 -1.20
CA ASP A 601 -28.29 -19.81 -1.38
C ASP A 601 -27.05 -20.72 -1.43
N LEU A 602 -26.02 -20.33 -2.19
CA LEU A 602 -24.81 -21.13 -2.48
C LEU A 602 -23.61 -20.74 -1.60
N GLY A 603 -23.45 -19.46 -1.25
CA GLY A 603 -22.18 -18.94 -0.71
C GLY A 603 -21.39 -18.15 -1.76
N ALA A 604 -20.08 -18.05 -1.61
CA ALA A 604 -19.23 -17.21 -2.47
C ALA A 604 -19.31 -17.58 -3.97
N ASP A 605 -19.50 -18.87 -4.31
CA ASP A 605 -19.72 -19.33 -5.69
C ASP A 605 -20.97 -18.71 -6.33
N GLY A 606 -21.93 -18.24 -5.53
CA GLY A 606 -23.10 -17.49 -6.01
C GLY A 606 -22.74 -16.18 -6.73
N LYS A 607 -21.51 -15.67 -6.55
CA LYS A 607 -20.95 -14.50 -7.25
C LYS A 607 -20.23 -14.88 -8.55
N MET A 608 -20.19 -16.15 -8.93
CA MET A 608 -19.61 -16.62 -10.20
C MET A 608 -20.68 -16.72 -11.29
N VAL A 609 -20.24 -16.77 -12.55
CA VAL A 609 -21.12 -17.05 -13.69
C VAL A 609 -21.57 -18.50 -13.61
N MET A 610 -22.86 -18.74 -13.83
CA MET A 610 -23.47 -20.07 -13.80
C MET A 610 -23.69 -20.61 -15.22
N ASP A 611 -23.58 -21.92 -15.39
CA ASP A 611 -24.04 -22.64 -16.59
C ASP A 611 -25.58 -22.79 -16.61
N GLU A 612 -26.11 -23.43 -17.66
CA GLU A 612 -27.56 -23.64 -17.83
C GLU A 612 -28.15 -24.56 -16.75
N GLU A 613 -27.34 -25.47 -16.20
CA GLU A 613 -27.68 -26.38 -15.10
C GLU A 613 -27.60 -25.73 -13.72
N GLY A 614 -27.09 -24.50 -13.63
CA GLY A 614 -26.95 -23.73 -12.39
C GLY A 614 -25.72 -24.11 -11.56
N ASN A 615 -24.69 -24.68 -12.17
CA ASN A 615 -23.36 -24.87 -11.58
C ASN A 615 -22.41 -23.75 -12.03
N VAL A 616 -21.26 -23.62 -11.37
CA VAL A 616 -20.24 -22.63 -11.75
C VAL A 616 -19.71 -22.96 -13.15
N LEU A 617 -19.75 -21.97 -14.03
CA LEU A 617 -19.26 -22.08 -15.39
C LEU A 617 -17.74 -22.25 -15.41
N LYS A 618 -17.27 -23.43 -15.86
CA LYS A 618 -15.83 -23.77 -15.90
C LYS A 618 -15.17 -23.32 -17.21
N ALA A 619 -13.89 -22.98 -17.14
CA ALA A 619 -13.04 -22.56 -18.26
C ALA A 619 -11.66 -23.20 -18.15
N SER A 620 -10.98 -23.40 -19.29
CA SER A 620 -9.58 -23.81 -19.33
C SER A 620 -8.64 -22.63 -19.06
N PHE A 621 -7.39 -22.92 -18.71
CA PHE A 621 -6.38 -21.86 -18.53
C PHE A 621 -6.15 -21.07 -19.82
N THR A 622 -6.07 -21.76 -20.97
CA THR A 622 -5.96 -21.12 -22.28
C THR A 622 -7.09 -20.14 -22.52
N GLU A 623 -8.32 -20.52 -22.20
CA GLU A 623 -9.46 -19.62 -22.35
C GLU A 623 -9.32 -18.35 -21.51
N LYS A 624 -8.94 -18.49 -20.23
CA LYS A 624 -8.76 -17.35 -19.31
C LYS A 624 -7.63 -16.40 -19.76
N LEU A 625 -6.53 -16.95 -20.27
CA LEU A 625 -5.42 -16.16 -20.83
C LEU A 625 -5.87 -15.39 -22.08
N MET A 626 -6.61 -16.04 -22.98
CA MET A 626 -7.10 -15.40 -24.21
C MET A 626 -8.09 -14.28 -23.90
N VAL A 627 -9.03 -14.48 -22.98
CA VAL A 627 -9.97 -13.42 -22.57
C VAL A 627 -9.22 -12.21 -22.03
N SER A 628 -8.22 -12.42 -21.17
CA SER A 628 -7.42 -11.34 -20.58
C SER A 628 -6.66 -10.52 -21.63
N LEU A 629 -6.06 -11.20 -22.62
CA LEU A 629 -5.32 -10.55 -23.71
C LEU A 629 -6.25 -9.86 -24.72
N LEU A 630 -7.30 -10.55 -25.17
CA LEU A 630 -8.24 -10.06 -26.18
C LEU A 630 -9.00 -8.83 -25.68
N ALA A 631 -9.38 -8.77 -24.41
CA ALA A 631 -10.03 -7.60 -23.81
C ALA A 631 -9.19 -6.32 -23.92
N LYS A 632 -7.86 -6.44 -23.90
CA LYS A 632 -6.94 -5.32 -24.16
C LYS A 632 -6.77 -5.07 -25.66
N LEU A 633 -6.61 -6.12 -26.45
CA LEU A 633 -6.42 -6.00 -27.90
C LEU A 633 -7.61 -5.34 -28.60
N VAL A 634 -8.85 -5.59 -28.18
CA VAL A 634 -10.03 -4.93 -28.78
C VAL A 634 -10.08 -3.42 -28.55
N ASN A 635 -9.30 -2.93 -27.58
CA ASN A 635 -9.12 -1.50 -27.27
C ASN A 635 -7.79 -0.95 -27.80
N PHE A 636 -7.02 -1.72 -28.56
CA PHE A 636 -5.74 -1.28 -29.10
C PHE A 636 -5.90 -0.28 -30.24
N ILE A 637 -5.24 0.88 -30.11
CA ILE A 637 -5.15 1.89 -31.15
C ILE A 637 -3.69 1.92 -31.63
N PRO A 638 -3.39 1.50 -32.87
CA PRO A 638 -2.02 1.42 -33.37
C PRO A 638 -1.28 2.74 -33.16
N GLY A 639 -0.10 2.68 -32.55
CA GLY A 639 0.78 3.78 -32.15
C GLY A 639 0.25 4.77 -31.10
N ALA A 640 -0.95 4.57 -30.54
CA ALA A 640 -1.44 5.37 -29.41
C ALA A 640 -1.38 4.61 -28.07
N GLY A 641 -1.60 3.29 -28.09
CA GLY A 641 -1.69 2.47 -26.87
C GLY A 641 -3.03 1.75 -26.74
N ILE A 642 -3.36 1.32 -25.53
CA ILE A 642 -4.66 0.72 -25.18
C ILE A 642 -5.62 1.81 -24.72
N TRP A 643 -6.77 1.93 -25.37
CA TRP A 643 -7.77 2.96 -25.07
C TRP A 643 -8.31 2.84 -23.64
N MET A 644 -8.30 3.94 -22.88
CA MET A 644 -8.77 4.02 -21.50
C MET A 644 -10.25 4.39 -21.44
N ASN A 645 -11.14 3.44 -21.67
CA ASN A 645 -12.58 3.68 -21.86
C ASN A 645 -13.48 2.93 -20.87
N THR A 646 -12.98 2.56 -19.69
CA THR A 646 -13.69 1.69 -18.72
C THR A 646 -14.04 2.39 -17.40
N GLN A 647 -14.29 3.70 -17.45
CA GLN A 647 -14.73 4.56 -16.32
C GLN A 647 -13.80 4.58 -15.08
N ARG A 648 -12.60 4.00 -15.19
CA ARG A 648 -11.57 3.98 -14.15
C ARG A 648 -10.19 4.20 -14.74
N PRO A 649 -9.28 4.86 -13.99
CA PRO A 649 -7.90 5.06 -14.41
C PRO A 649 -7.11 3.75 -14.40
N GLU A 650 -5.79 3.87 -14.52
CA GLU A 650 -4.84 2.80 -14.24
C GLU A 650 -4.18 3.03 -12.86
N TRP A 651 -2.89 2.74 -12.70
CA TRP A 651 -2.19 2.81 -11.41
C TRP A 651 -2.25 4.21 -10.76
N ASN A 652 -2.13 5.28 -11.56
CA ASN A 652 -2.13 6.66 -11.09
C ASN A 652 -3.56 7.26 -11.07
N ASP A 653 -4.24 7.13 -9.93
CA ASP A 653 -5.59 7.69 -9.74
C ASP A 653 -5.63 9.22 -9.87
N ALA A 654 -4.51 9.93 -9.77
CA ALA A 654 -4.46 11.39 -9.93
C ALA A 654 -4.57 11.83 -11.40
N ASN A 655 -4.31 10.93 -12.35
CA ASN A 655 -4.52 11.13 -13.79
C ASN A 655 -5.89 10.57 -14.26
N ASN A 656 -6.90 10.56 -13.39
CA ASN A 656 -8.22 9.99 -13.69
C ASN A 656 -8.99 10.67 -14.83
N ALA A 657 -8.68 11.91 -15.21
CA ALA A 657 -9.34 12.55 -16.36
C ALA A 657 -8.76 12.10 -17.70
N LEU A 658 -7.74 11.23 -17.72
CA LEU A 658 -7.34 10.51 -18.92
C LEU A 658 -8.37 9.45 -19.34
N VAL A 659 -9.25 9.00 -18.44
CA VAL A 659 -10.34 8.11 -18.81
C VAL A 659 -11.24 8.82 -19.82
N GLY A 660 -11.58 8.13 -20.91
CA GLY A 660 -12.34 8.65 -22.04
C GLY A 660 -11.47 8.86 -23.27
N ASN A 661 -10.53 9.80 -23.22
CA ASN A 661 -9.69 10.14 -24.37
C ASN A 661 -8.22 9.72 -24.24
N GLY A 662 -7.82 9.08 -23.15
CA GLY A 662 -6.47 8.58 -22.93
C GLY A 662 -6.23 7.24 -23.61
N ALA A 663 -5.00 7.01 -24.07
CA ALA A 663 -4.51 5.72 -24.51
C ALA A 663 -3.23 5.37 -23.75
N SER A 664 -3.21 4.21 -23.11
CA SER A 664 -2.12 3.74 -22.25
C SER A 664 -1.07 3.01 -23.08
N MET A 665 0.12 3.62 -23.17
CA MET A 665 1.32 2.91 -23.60
C MET A 665 1.86 2.02 -22.48
N VAL A 666 1.65 2.40 -21.21
CA VAL A 666 1.99 1.60 -20.01
C VAL A 666 1.44 0.17 -20.09
N THR A 667 0.15 0.03 -20.36
CA THR A 667 -0.49 -1.28 -20.53
C THR A 667 -0.04 -1.97 -21.82
N LEU A 668 0.28 -1.22 -22.89
CA LEU A 668 0.83 -1.78 -24.12
C LEU A 668 2.24 -2.38 -23.92
N TYR A 669 3.09 -1.73 -23.12
CA TYR A 669 4.41 -2.24 -22.73
C TYR A 669 4.26 -3.56 -21.95
N SER A 670 3.29 -3.63 -21.04
CA SER A 670 2.95 -4.85 -20.31
C SER A 670 2.41 -5.95 -21.24
N MET A 671 1.59 -5.57 -22.22
CA MET A 671 1.07 -6.46 -23.25
C MET A 671 2.18 -7.07 -24.10
N ARG A 672 3.22 -6.30 -24.45
CA ARG A 672 4.40 -6.80 -25.17
C ARG A 672 5.06 -7.96 -24.41
N ARG A 673 5.32 -7.77 -23.11
CA ARG A 673 5.94 -8.82 -22.27
C ARG A 673 5.02 -10.02 -22.10
N MET A 674 3.72 -9.81 -21.91
CA MET A 674 2.73 -10.88 -21.82
C MET A 674 2.69 -11.73 -23.10
N VAL A 675 2.64 -11.10 -24.28
CA VAL A 675 2.59 -11.83 -25.55
C VAL A 675 3.86 -12.65 -25.76
N ARG A 676 5.05 -12.13 -25.40
CA ARG A 676 6.30 -12.89 -25.43
C ARG A 676 6.30 -14.09 -24.49
N PHE A 677 5.76 -13.93 -23.27
CA PHE A 677 5.61 -15.04 -22.34
C PHE A 677 4.66 -16.12 -22.89
N LEU A 678 3.51 -15.72 -23.45
CA LEU A 678 2.55 -16.64 -24.06
C LEU A 678 3.13 -17.35 -25.28
N GLU A 679 3.88 -16.65 -26.13
CA GLU A 679 4.60 -17.23 -27.26
C GLU A 679 5.54 -18.34 -26.79
N LYS A 680 6.35 -18.10 -25.74
CA LYS A 680 7.21 -19.12 -25.12
C LYS A 680 6.40 -20.32 -24.62
N LEU A 681 5.32 -20.07 -23.89
CA LEU A 681 4.46 -21.10 -23.29
C LEU A 681 3.85 -22.01 -24.37
N TYR A 682 3.21 -21.44 -25.39
CA TYR A 682 2.54 -22.21 -26.44
C TYR A 682 3.49 -22.81 -27.48
N ASN A 683 4.69 -22.24 -27.70
CA ASN A 683 5.74 -22.92 -28.44
C ASN A 683 6.21 -24.20 -27.70
N GLY A 684 6.29 -24.15 -26.37
CA GLY A 684 6.59 -25.32 -25.53
C GLY A 684 5.56 -26.45 -25.65
N ALA A 685 4.30 -26.13 -25.95
CA ALA A 685 3.21 -27.10 -26.12
C ALA A 685 3.25 -27.86 -27.47
N GLY A 686 4.12 -27.48 -28.42
CA GLY A 686 4.33 -28.19 -29.68
C GLY A 686 3.06 -28.29 -30.55
N GLU A 687 2.65 -29.51 -30.93
CA GLU A 687 1.44 -29.76 -31.74
C GLU A 687 0.13 -29.78 -30.92
N GLY A 688 0.17 -29.27 -29.68
CA GLY A 688 -0.99 -29.22 -28.78
C GLY A 688 -2.21 -28.51 -29.37
N SER A 689 -3.39 -28.93 -28.92
CA SER A 689 -4.68 -28.30 -29.25
C SER A 689 -5.50 -28.07 -27.99
N PHE A 690 -6.21 -26.95 -27.93
CA PHE A 690 -6.95 -26.51 -26.76
C PHE A 690 -8.41 -26.28 -27.11
N GLU A 691 -9.30 -26.72 -26.23
CA GLU A 691 -10.73 -26.43 -26.34
C GLU A 691 -11.05 -25.13 -25.61
N ILE A 692 -11.56 -24.15 -26.37
CA ILE A 692 -12.10 -22.91 -25.81
C ILE A 692 -13.52 -22.67 -26.35
N ARG A 693 -14.30 -21.84 -25.67
CA ARG A 693 -15.63 -21.46 -26.16
C ARG A 693 -15.60 -20.84 -27.56
N THR A 694 -16.56 -21.21 -28.39
CA THR A 694 -16.65 -20.76 -29.78
C THR A 694 -16.68 -19.23 -29.89
N GLU A 695 -17.36 -18.52 -29.00
CA GLU A 695 -17.42 -17.06 -29.00
C GLU A 695 -16.04 -16.40 -28.80
N ILE A 696 -15.15 -17.03 -28.03
CA ILE A 696 -13.78 -16.55 -27.79
C ILE A 696 -12.90 -16.87 -28.98
N ALA A 697 -13.05 -18.06 -29.56
CA ALA A 697 -12.36 -18.45 -30.79
C ALA A 697 -12.70 -17.51 -31.96
N GLU A 698 -13.99 -17.17 -32.11
CA GLU A 698 -14.46 -16.19 -33.11
C GLU A 698 -13.83 -14.81 -32.90
N LEU A 699 -13.72 -14.34 -31.65
CA LEU A 699 -13.07 -13.07 -31.33
C LEU A 699 -11.58 -13.09 -31.69
N LEU A 700 -10.87 -14.18 -31.33
CA LEU A 700 -9.46 -14.37 -31.66
C LEU A 700 -9.24 -14.35 -33.17
N GLU A 701 -10.01 -15.14 -33.92
CA GLU A 701 -9.91 -15.21 -35.37
C GLU A 701 -10.25 -13.88 -36.04
N SER A 702 -11.26 -13.17 -35.52
CA SER A 702 -11.61 -11.83 -36.00
C SER A 702 -10.45 -10.86 -35.79
N ALA A 703 -9.87 -10.80 -34.58
CA ALA A 703 -8.74 -9.94 -34.27
C ALA A 703 -7.51 -10.28 -35.14
N TYR A 704 -7.18 -11.57 -35.29
CA TYR A 704 -6.11 -12.00 -36.18
C TYR A 704 -6.33 -11.53 -37.62
N ASN A 705 -7.51 -11.77 -38.18
CA ASN A 705 -7.81 -11.43 -39.58
C ASN A 705 -7.74 -9.91 -39.80
N ILE A 706 -8.25 -9.11 -38.86
CA ILE A 706 -8.17 -7.64 -38.91
C ILE A 706 -6.70 -7.17 -38.98
N LEU A 707 -5.84 -7.71 -38.13
CA LEU A 707 -4.42 -7.35 -38.11
C LEU A 707 -3.71 -7.85 -39.38
N GLN A 708 -4.00 -9.07 -39.82
CA GLN A 708 -3.35 -9.69 -40.98
C GLN A 708 -3.72 -8.99 -42.29
N GLU A 709 -4.98 -8.58 -42.48
CA GLU A 709 -5.45 -7.80 -43.63
C GLU A 709 -4.74 -6.45 -43.78
N ASN A 710 -4.28 -5.86 -42.67
CA ASN A 710 -3.68 -4.53 -42.64
C ASN A 710 -2.15 -4.56 -42.40
N ARG A 711 -1.54 -5.74 -42.21
CA ARG A 711 -0.12 -5.94 -41.88
C ARG A 711 0.83 -5.16 -42.80
N ASN A 712 0.65 -5.28 -44.13
CA ASN A 712 1.50 -4.60 -45.12
C ASN A 712 1.34 -3.06 -45.14
N LYS A 713 0.26 -2.52 -44.56
CA LYS A 713 -0.01 -1.08 -44.51
C LYS A 713 0.57 -0.41 -43.27
N MET A 714 1.00 -1.19 -42.29
CA MET A 714 1.59 -0.70 -41.04
C MET A 714 3.04 -0.25 -41.20
N THR A 715 3.80 -0.86 -42.11
CA THR A 715 5.23 -0.58 -42.34
C THR A 715 5.52 0.83 -42.85
N ALA A 716 4.50 1.56 -43.33
CA ALA A 716 4.64 2.92 -43.88
C ALA A 716 4.26 4.05 -42.90
N LYS A 717 4.13 3.75 -41.58
CA LYS A 717 3.56 4.62 -40.53
C LYS A 717 2.06 4.91 -40.80
N PRO A 718 1.13 4.32 -40.04
CA PRO A 718 -0.30 4.43 -40.33
C PRO A 718 -0.78 5.85 -40.08
N ASP A 719 -1.50 6.40 -41.06
CA ASP A 719 -2.25 7.65 -40.89
C ASP A 719 -3.45 7.45 -39.94
N GLY A 720 -4.07 8.55 -39.53
CA GLY A 720 -5.21 8.49 -38.60
C GLY A 720 -6.43 7.77 -39.17
N SER A 721 -6.59 7.69 -40.50
CA SER A 721 -7.69 6.96 -41.13
C SER A 721 -7.50 5.44 -41.06
N LEU A 722 -6.28 4.96 -41.28
CA LEU A 722 -5.96 3.54 -41.08
C LEU A 722 -6.08 3.14 -39.61
N ARG A 723 -5.63 3.99 -38.68
CA ARG A 723 -5.80 3.77 -37.23
C ARG A 723 -7.28 3.65 -36.86
N LYS A 724 -8.11 4.59 -37.32
CA LYS A 724 -9.57 4.55 -37.11
C LYS A 724 -10.19 3.27 -37.64
N LYS A 725 -9.80 2.83 -38.84
CA LYS A 725 -10.32 1.61 -39.45
C LYS A 725 -9.99 0.35 -38.63
N ILE A 726 -8.75 0.24 -38.12
CA ILE A 726 -8.34 -0.90 -37.30
C ILE A 726 -9.06 -0.86 -35.95
N MET A 727 -9.08 0.31 -35.29
CA MET A 727 -9.81 0.55 -34.05
C MET A 727 -11.30 0.17 -34.16
N ASP A 728 -11.98 0.61 -35.21
CA ASP A 728 -13.40 0.29 -35.43
C ASP A 728 -13.65 -1.19 -35.56
N LYS A 729 -12.84 -1.89 -36.37
CA LYS A 729 -12.99 -3.33 -36.57
C LYS A 729 -12.74 -4.11 -35.28
N LEU A 730 -11.70 -3.74 -34.52
CA LEU A 730 -11.37 -4.39 -33.24
C LEU A 730 -12.44 -4.13 -32.18
N GLY A 731 -12.87 -2.88 -32.04
CA GLY A 731 -13.91 -2.47 -31.09
C GLY A 731 -15.25 -3.14 -31.37
N MET A 732 -15.63 -3.27 -32.66
CA MET A 732 -16.84 -4.00 -33.07
C MET A 732 -16.78 -5.48 -32.71
N ALA A 733 -15.67 -6.16 -33.05
CA ALA A 733 -15.47 -7.57 -32.71
C ALA A 733 -15.56 -7.80 -31.19
N GLY A 734 -14.96 -6.90 -30.40
CA GLY A 734 -15.07 -6.94 -28.95
C GLY A 734 -16.51 -6.77 -28.44
N SER A 735 -17.29 -5.86 -29.04
CA SER A 735 -18.70 -5.66 -28.66
C SER A 735 -19.58 -6.84 -29.04
N GLU A 736 -19.41 -7.41 -30.23
CA GLU A 736 -20.11 -8.62 -30.66
C GLU A 736 -19.86 -9.79 -29.70
N TYR A 737 -18.61 -9.99 -29.26
CA TYR A 737 -18.27 -10.98 -28.24
C TYR A 737 -18.95 -10.70 -26.90
N ARG A 738 -18.81 -9.48 -26.35
CA ARG A 738 -19.37 -9.15 -25.02
C ARG A 738 -20.88 -9.30 -24.98
N ILE A 739 -21.59 -8.92 -26.05
CA ILE A 739 -23.04 -9.09 -26.15
C ILE A 739 -23.42 -10.58 -26.04
N LYS A 740 -22.69 -11.47 -26.72
CA LYS A 740 -22.89 -12.93 -26.58
C LYS A 740 -22.61 -13.39 -25.15
N ALA A 741 -21.46 -13.00 -24.58
CA ALA A 741 -21.08 -13.36 -23.21
C ALA A 741 -22.10 -12.87 -22.15
N TYR A 742 -22.65 -11.66 -22.30
CA TYR A 742 -23.66 -11.10 -21.38
C TYR A 742 -25.03 -11.77 -21.48
N ASN A 743 -25.38 -12.31 -22.64
CA ASN A 743 -26.60 -13.09 -22.84
C ASN A 743 -26.47 -14.55 -22.35
N GLY A 744 -25.25 -14.98 -22.01
CA GLY A 744 -24.90 -16.35 -21.68
C GLY A 744 -24.17 -17.02 -22.85
N PHE A 745 -23.08 -17.72 -22.55
CA PHE A 745 -22.36 -18.51 -23.55
C PHE A 745 -23.23 -19.64 -24.09
N SER A 746 -23.07 -19.98 -25.36
CA SER A 746 -23.79 -21.05 -26.05
C SER A 746 -23.48 -22.46 -25.53
N GLY A 747 -22.35 -22.62 -24.84
CA GLY A 747 -21.81 -23.93 -24.45
C GLY A 747 -21.04 -24.64 -25.58
N GLU A 748 -21.04 -24.10 -26.80
CA GLU A 748 -20.26 -24.65 -27.90
C GLU A 748 -18.75 -24.42 -27.70
N MET A 749 -17.96 -25.44 -28.04
CA MET A 749 -16.51 -25.42 -27.93
C MET A 749 -15.87 -25.50 -29.32
N SER A 750 -14.78 -24.76 -29.51
CA SER A 750 -13.94 -24.76 -30.69
C SER A 750 -12.51 -25.20 -30.33
N VAL A 751 -11.89 -25.97 -31.21
CA VAL A 751 -10.51 -26.45 -31.03
C VAL A 751 -9.54 -25.49 -31.72
N ILE A 752 -8.56 -24.97 -30.98
CA ILE A 752 -7.49 -24.12 -31.51
C ILE A 752 -6.14 -24.82 -31.31
N ARG A 753 -5.31 -24.84 -32.37
CA ARG A 753 -3.95 -25.39 -32.31
C ARG A 753 -2.96 -24.37 -31.74
N ALA A 754 -1.94 -24.85 -31.03
CA ALA A 754 -0.83 -24.02 -30.54
C ALA A 754 -0.16 -23.21 -31.68
N GLN A 755 -0.02 -23.80 -32.88
CA GLN A 755 0.47 -23.08 -34.07
C GLN A 755 -0.37 -21.85 -34.41
N ARG A 756 -1.70 -21.91 -34.26
CA ARG A 756 -2.57 -20.78 -34.58
C ARG A 756 -2.44 -19.66 -33.55
N LEU A 757 -2.27 -20.03 -32.27
CA LEU A 757 -2.03 -19.08 -31.20
C LEU A 757 -0.69 -18.36 -31.38
N THR A 758 0.36 -19.09 -31.76
CA THR A 758 1.69 -18.51 -32.01
C THR A 758 1.69 -17.59 -33.23
N GLU A 759 1.03 -17.96 -34.35
CA GLU A 759 0.79 -17.04 -35.48
C GLU A 759 0.05 -15.76 -35.06
N PHE A 760 -0.89 -15.87 -34.12
CA PHE A 760 -1.59 -14.71 -33.56
C PHE A 760 -0.69 -13.84 -32.67
N PHE A 761 0.14 -14.45 -31.82
CA PHE A 761 1.09 -13.70 -30.99
C PHE A 761 2.16 -13.00 -31.82
N ASP A 762 2.62 -13.61 -32.91
CA ASP A 762 3.58 -12.99 -33.83
C ASP A 762 3.04 -11.69 -34.41
N ILE A 763 1.82 -11.73 -34.96
CA ILE A 763 1.23 -10.52 -35.54
C ILE A 763 0.89 -9.48 -34.49
N VAL A 764 0.42 -9.87 -33.31
CA VAL A 764 0.19 -8.92 -32.22
C VAL A 764 1.50 -8.24 -31.82
N THR A 765 2.58 -9.01 -31.70
CA THR A 765 3.91 -8.49 -31.38
C THR A 765 4.38 -7.45 -32.41
N GLU A 766 4.20 -7.70 -33.71
CA GLU A 766 4.59 -6.73 -34.75
C GLU A 766 3.90 -5.37 -34.57
N TYR A 767 2.60 -5.37 -34.27
CA TYR A 767 1.84 -4.14 -34.07
C TYR A 767 2.19 -3.43 -32.76
N VAL A 768 2.45 -4.20 -31.70
CA VAL A 768 2.86 -3.69 -30.40
C VAL A 768 4.25 -3.07 -30.48
N ASP A 769 5.24 -3.79 -31.01
CA ASP A 769 6.62 -3.30 -31.18
C ASP A 769 6.65 -2.05 -32.06
N PHE A 770 5.91 -2.04 -33.18
CA PHE A 770 5.75 -0.83 -34.01
C PHE A 770 5.24 0.37 -33.19
N SER A 771 4.22 0.16 -32.38
CA SER A 771 3.59 1.22 -31.59
C SER A 771 4.52 1.75 -30.50
N ILE A 772 5.31 0.88 -29.88
CA ILE A 772 6.33 1.25 -28.89
C ILE A 772 7.42 2.11 -29.53
N LEU A 773 7.93 1.70 -30.70
CA LEU A 773 8.97 2.45 -31.41
C LEU A 773 8.52 3.85 -31.85
N GLU A 774 7.27 3.98 -32.29
CA GLU A 774 6.67 5.28 -32.63
C GLU A 774 6.48 6.23 -31.43
N ASN A 775 6.59 5.71 -30.20
CA ASN A 775 6.45 6.47 -28.95
C ASN A 775 7.78 6.79 -28.28
N ASN A 776 8.91 6.57 -28.96
CA ASN A 776 10.21 7.10 -28.58
C ASN A 776 10.26 8.61 -28.85
N ARG A 777 10.59 9.40 -27.84
CA ARG A 777 10.59 10.86 -27.88
C ARG A 777 11.95 11.40 -28.32
N PRO A 778 12.02 12.67 -28.79
CA PRO A 778 13.30 13.30 -29.16
C PRO A 778 14.30 13.43 -28.01
N ASP A 779 13.83 13.46 -26.76
CA ASP A 779 14.65 13.48 -25.54
C ASP A 779 15.15 12.08 -25.13
N GLY A 780 14.80 11.04 -25.89
CA GLY A 780 15.19 9.65 -25.64
C GLY A 780 14.37 8.96 -24.55
N LEU A 781 13.31 9.59 -24.03
CA LEU A 781 12.30 8.97 -23.17
C LEU A 781 11.16 8.35 -24.00
N TYR A 782 10.26 7.63 -23.35
CA TYR A 782 9.08 7.03 -23.98
C TYR A 782 7.78 7.64 -23.44
N ASN A 783 6.76 7.74 -24.30
CA ASN A 783 5.44 8.20 -23.85
C ASN A 783 4.80 7.15 -22.91
N ALA A 784 4.20 7.61 -21.81
CA ALA A 784 3.43 6.76 -20.89
C ALA A 784 1.95 6.68 -21.30
N TYR A 785 1.38 7.84 -21.57
CA TYR A 785 -0.01 8.03 -21.97
C TYR A 785 -0.09 9.01 -23.12
N ASN A 786 -0.97 8.74 -24.07
CA ASN A 786 -1.32 9.63 -25.16
C ASN A 786 -2.78 10.08 -25.00
N LEU A 787 -3.14 11.22 -25.60
CA LEU A 787 -4.53 11.55 -25.86
C LEU A 787 -4.88 11.14 -27.29
N VAL A 788 -6.10 10.66 -27.49
CA VAL A 788 -6.69 10.38 -28.79
C VAL A 788 -7.85 11.32 -29.04
N ASN A 789 -7.84 11.97 -30.20
CA ASN A 789 -8.95 12.76 -30.70
C ASN A 789 -9.60 11.97 -31.83
N ILE A 790 -10.76 11.37 -31.53
CA ILE A 790 -11.45 10.43 -32.39
C ILE A 790 -12.57 11.16 -33.13
N SER A 791 -12.45 11.26 -34.45
CA SER A 791 -13.51 11.72 -35.34
C SER A 791 -14.16 10.53 -36.04
N GLU A 792 -15.19 10.75 -36.87
CA GLU A 792 -15.87 9.67 -37.60
C GLU A 792 -14.94 8.84 -38.49
N SER A 793 -13.90 9.45 -39.08
CA SER A 793 -13.05 8.81 -40.10
C SER A 793 -11.54 8.90 -39.83
N TYR A 794 -11.15 9.47 -38.69
CA TYR A 794 -9.74 9.76 -38.38
C TYR A 794 -9.48 9.74 -36.87
N VAL A 795 -8.37 9.13 -36.44
CA VAL A 795 -7.84 9.22 -35.07
C VAL A 795 -6.55 10.03 -35.09
N GLU A 796 -6.55 11.16 -34.38
CA GLU A 796 -5.36 11.95 -34.11
C GLU A 796 -4.76 11.56 -32.74
N ILE A 797 -3.44 11.52 -32.65
CA ILE A 797 -2.71 11.19 -31.42
C ILE A 797 -1.95 12.42 -30.96
N ILE A 798 -2.14 12.76 -29.69
CA ILE A 798 -1.52 13.91 -29.05
C ILE A 798 -0.68 13.39 -27.89
N PRO A 799 0.66 13.42 -27.97
CA PRO A 799 1.51 12.97 -26.88
C PRO A 799 1.38 13.89 -25.66
N LEU A 800 1.51 13.30 -24.47
CA LEU A 800 1.56 14.05 -23.21
C LEU A 800 3.01 14.35 -22.79
N GLN A 801 3.15 15.09 -21.70
CA GLN A 801 4.44 15.28 -21.02
C GLN A 801 5.06 13.93 -20.62
N GLU A 802 6.38 13.90 -20.47
CA GLU A 802 7.12 12.77 -19.95
C GLU A 802 6.61 12.35 -18.56
N MET A 803 6.61 11.04 -18.31
CA MET A 803 6.18 10.48 -17.03
C MET A 803 7.07 9.30 -16.66
N LEU A 804 7.45 9.19 -15.39
CA LEU A 804 8.30 8.12 -14.87
C LEU A 804 7.72 6.73 -15.16
N GLU A 805 6.41 6.57 -15.03
CA GLU A 805 5.71 5.29 -15.24
C GLU A 805 5.94 4.71 -16.64
N GLY A 806 5.93 5.55 -17.68
CA GLY A 806 6.23 5.09 -19.05
C GLY A 806 7.64 4.53 -19.18
N GLN A 807 8.61 5.10 -18.46
CA GLN A 807 10.01 4.68 -18.51
C GLN A 807 10.18 3.33 -17.79
N VAL A 808 9.57 3.20 -16.61
CA VAL A 808 9.52 1.95 -15.86
C VAL A 808 8.89 0.84 -16.69
N SER A 809 7.76 1.12 -17.33
CA SER A 809 7.02 0.12 -18.09
C SER A 809 7.72 -0.28 -19.39
N VAL A 810 8.35 0.64 -20.14
CA VAL A 810 9.12 0.27 -21.35
C VAL A 810 10.38 -0.52 -20.99
N LEU A 811 11.07 -0.17 -19.89
CA LEU A 811 12.14 -0.99 -19.33
C LEU A 811 11.61 -2.40 -19.01
N GLY A 812 10.51 -2.48 -18.29
CA GLY A 812 9.83 -3.73 -17.94
C GLY A 812 9.12 -4.45 -19.08
N SER A 813 9.22 -3.99 -20.34
CA SER A 813 8.56 -4.62 -21.50
C SER A 813 9.39 -5.70 -22.17
N ASP A 814 10.70 -5.75 -21.87
CA ASP A 814 11.71 -6.62 -22.49
C ASP A 814 12.03 -6.27 -23.98
N ILE A 815 11.55 -5.13 -24.51
CA ILE A 815 11.86 -4.69 -25.88
C ILE A 815 13.27 -4.10 -26.04
N LEU A 816 13.83 -3.52 -24.97
CA LEU A 816 15.11 -2.83 -25.01
C LEU A 816 16.27 -3.81 -24.79
N LYS A 817 17.40 -3.50 -25.42
CA LYS A 817 18.69 -4.11 -25.11
C LYS A 817 19.30 -3.45 -23.89
N PRO A 818 20.19 -4.14 -23.14
CA PRO A 818 20.88 -3.55 -21.99
C PRO A 818 21.55 -2.20 -22.26
N GLU A 819 22.16 -1.99 -23.42
CA GLU A 819 22.79 -0.71 -23.78
C GLU A 819 21.78 0.42 -23.95
N ASP A 820 20.57 0.12 -24.43
CA ASP A 820 19.52 1.12 -24.61
C ASP A 820 18.82 1.43 -23.28
N ALA A 821 18.74 0.45 -22.37
CA ALA A 821 18.31 0.67 -21.00
C ALA A 821 19.26 1.62 -20.25
N VAL A 822 20.58 1.47 -20.40
CA VAL A 822 21.57 2.41 -19.85
C VAL A 822 21.28 3.83 -20.33
N LYS A 823 21.15 4.04 -21.64
CA LYS A 823 20.88 5.37 -22.21
C LYS A 823 19.56 5.95 -21.72
N LEU A 824 18.50 5.15 -21.66
CA LEU A 824 17.20 5.61 -21.16
C LEU A 824 17.30 6.10 -19.71
N ILE A 825 17.95 5.32 -18.83
CA ILE A 825 18.12 5.70 -17.42
C ILE A 825 19.03 6.94 -17.28
N GLU A 826 20.09 7.06 -18.08
CA GLU A 826 20.92 8.27 -18.15
C GLU A 826 20.09 9.50 -18.56
N ASN A 827 19.30 9.39 -19.63
CA ASN A 827 18.40 10.45 -20.09
C ASN A 827 17.36 10.84 -19.02
N MET A 828 16.88 9.89 -18.22
CA MET A 828 15.98 10.20 -17.11
C MET A 828 16.65 11.12 -16.07
N PHE A 829 17.92 10.87 -15.73
CA PHE A 829 18.67 11.73 -14.81
C PHE A 829 18.92 13.14 -15.36
N ASP A 830 18.93 13.30 -16.68
CA ASP A 830 19.07 14.58 -17.36
C ASP A 830 17.71 15.28 -17.63
N SER A 831 16.60 14.61 -17.30
CA SER A 831 15.23 15.11 -17.53
C SER A 831 14.63 15.87 -16.34
N ASP A 832 13.53 16.57 -16.59
CA ASP A 832 12.75 17.28 -15.56
C ASP A 832 12.01 16.33 -14.59
N LEU A 833 12.09 15.00 -14.79
CA LEU A 833 11.64 14.02 -13.81
C LEU A 833 12.58 13.98 -12.59
N TYR A 834 13.88 14.28 -12.76
CA TYR A 834 14.84 14.18 -11.67
C TYR A 834 14.75 15.36 -10.71
N ARG A 835 14.50 15.06 -9.44
CA ARG A 835 14.40 16.00 -8.33
C ARG A 835 15.65 15.91 -7.45
N ALA A 836 16.53 16.90 -7.61
CA ALA A 836 17.90 16.88 -7.09
C ALA A 836 18.01 16.98 -5.55
N ASP A 837 17.14 17.73 -4.87
CA ASP A 837 17.16 17.86 -3.40
C ASP A 837 16.90 16.52 -2.69
N GLN A 838 16.13 15.64 -3.33
CA GLN A 838 15.82 14.30 -2.85
C GLN A 838 16.55 13.18 -3.61
N GLN A 839 17.39 13.53 -4.59
CA GLN A 839 18.17 12.62 -5.43
C GLN A 839 17.34 11.49 -6.05
N SER A 840 16.11 11.80 -6.48
CA SER A 840 15.14 10.79 -6.94
C SER A 840 14.22 11.36 -8.03
N PHE A 841 13.18 10.63 -8.43
CA PHE A 841 12.34 10.96 -9.58
C PHE A 841 10.89 11.28 -9.19
N MET A 842 10.34 12.35 -9.76
CA MET A 842 8.92 12.69 -9.72
C MET A 842 8.14 11.85 -10.76
N LEU A 843 6.82 11.73 -10.59
CA LEU A 843 5.98 11.01 -11.55
C LEU A 843 5.90 11.71 -12.91
N TYR A 844 5.94 13.04 -12.91
CA TYR A 844 5.94 13.93 -14.06
C TYR A 844 6.59 15.26 -13.66
N PRO A 845 7.03 16.07 -14.63
CA PRO A 845 7.65 17.37 -14.35
C PRO A 845 6.79 18.27 -13.47
N ASP A 846 7.45 18.98 -12.57
CA ASP A 846 6.81 20.07 -11.84
C ASP A 846 6.48 21.23 -12.80
N LYS A 847 5.39 21.94 -12.54
CA LYS A 847 4.96 23.07 -13.38
C LYS A 847 4.34 24.19 -12.58
N ARG A 848 4.58 25.42 -13.03
CA ARG A 848 3.89 26.59 -12.48
C ARG A 848 2.44 26.64 -12.98
N LEU A 849 1.49 26.56 -12.05
CA LEU A 849 0.09 26.89 -12.34
C LEU A 849 -0.10 28.41 -12.45
N LYS A 850 -1.04 28.81 -13.32
CA LYS A 850 -1.47 30.21 -13.41
C LYS A 850 -1.89 30.70 -12.03
N SER A 851 -1.44 31.89 -11.64
CA SER A 851 -1.95 32.52 -10.43
C SER A 851 -3.46 32.81 -10.55
N PHE A 852 -4.13 33.05 -9.42
CA PHE A 852 -5.55 33.39 -9.41
C PHE A 852 -5.90 34.55 -10.35
N ARG A 853 -5.00 35.54 -10.48
CA ARG A 853 -5.17 36.72 -11.35
C ARG A 853 -4.94 36.43 -12.84
N GLU A 854 -4.22 35.36 -13.19
CA GLU A 854 -3.90 34.98 -14.56
C GLU A 854 -4.92 33.98 -15.13
N ASN A 855 -5.56 33.18 -14.27
CA ASN A 855 -6.29 31.97 -14.68
C ASN A 855 -7.53 32.22 -15.54
N ASN A 856 -8.33 33.24 -15.21
CA ASN A 856 -9.62 33.51 -15.84
C ASN A 856 -9.57 34.88 -16.53
N ASN A 857 -8.91 35.00 -17.67
CA ASN A 857 -8.87 36.24 -18.45
C ASN A 857 -9.29 35.96 -19.90
N ILE A 858 -10.33 36.64 -20.35
CA ILE A 858 -10.80 36.60 -21.74
C ILE A 858 -10.11 37.76 -22.49
N SER A 859 -9.56 37.47 -23.67
CA SER A 859 -8.91 38.53 -24.44
C SER A 859 -9.93 39.54 -24.98
N THR A 860 -9.53 40.81 -25.10
CA THR A 860 -10.39 41.85 -25.71
C THR A 860 -10.81 41.47 -27.13
N ALA A 861 -9.96 40.75 -27.87
CA ALA A 861 -10.27 40.27 -29.21
C ALA A 861 -11.42 39.24 -29.19
N ASP A 862 -11.39 38.27 -28.28
CA ASP A 862 -12.43 37.25 -28.15
C ASP A 862 -13.78 37.85 -27.72
N VAL A 863 -13.77 38.84 -26.82
CA VAL A 863 -14.97 39.59 -26.45
C VAL A 863 -15.50 40.41 -27.62
N SER A 864 -14.60 41.01 -28.41
CA SER A 864 -14.97 41.78 -29.60
C SER A 864 -15.54 40.92 -30.73
N GLU A 865 -15.23 39.62 -30.75
CA GLU A 865 -15.77 38.65 -31.71
C GLU A 865 -17.22 38.24 -31.37
N SER A 866 -17.60 38.26 -30.09
CA SER A 866 -18.94 37.85 -29.63
C SER A 866 -19.89 39.04 -29.40
N LYS A 867 -21.00 39.05 -30.16
CA LYS A 867 -22.08 40.03 -29.95
C LYS A 867 -22.83 39.76 -28.65
N LEU A 868 -22.94 38.49 -28.23
CA LEU A 868 -23.58 38.12 -26.97
C LEU A 868 -22.83 38.70 -25.79
N LEU A 869 -21.51 38.45 -25.70
CA LEU A 869 -20.68 38.95 -24.60
C LEU A 869 -20.70 40.49 -24.53
N GLN A 870 -20.61 41.18 -25.67
CA GLN A 870 -20.71 42.65 -25.70
C GLN A 870 -22.07 43.17 -25.22
N LYS A 871 -23.18 42.54 -25.63
CA LYS A 871 -24.52 42.93 -25.16
C LYS A 871 -24.67 42.71 -23.65
N MET A 872 -24.14 41.60 -23.13
CA MET A 872 -24.17 41.31 -21.70
C MET A 872 -23.38 42.36 -20.90
N LEU A 873 -22.21 42.78 -21.38
CA LEU A 873 -21.41 43.85 -20.76
C LEU A 873 -22.17 45.18 -20.72
N ILE A 874 -22.82 45.59 -21.83
CA ILE A 874 -23.64 46.81 -21.90
C ILE A 874 -24.83 46.73 -20.93
N ALA A 875 -25.44 45.55 -20.79
CA ALA A 875 -26.56 45.31 -19.90
C ALA A 875 -26.17 45.16 -18.42
N GLY A 876 -24.87 45.10 -18.10
CA GLY A 876 -24.36 44.80 -16.75
C GLY A 876 -24.71 43.38 -16.28
N ASP A 877 -24.92 42.45 -17.22
CA ASP A 877 -25.34 41.09 -16.92
C ASP A 877 -24.15 40.15 -16.72
N ASN A 878 -23.85 39.85 -15.46
CA ASN A 878 -22.68 39.07 -15.07
C ASN A 878 -22.90 37.55 -15.12
N SER A 879 -23.97 37.06 -15.75
CA SER A 879 -24.27 35.62 -15.81
C SER A 879 -23.19 34.79 -16.51
N ILE A 880 -22.54 35.33 -17.55
CA ILE A 880 -21.46 34.64 -18.30
C ILE A 880 -20.13 35.38 -18.19
N ILE A 881 -20.14 36.70 -18.35
CA ILE A 881 -18.94 37.56 -18.45
C ILE A 881 -19.03 38.73 -17.46
N GLN A 882 -17.90 39.14 -16.91
CA GLN A 882 -17.76 40.31 -16.06
C GLN A 882 -16.54 41.15 -16.47
N GLU A 883 -16.66 42.47 -16.43
CA GLU A 883 -15.55 43.41 -16.59
C GLU A 883 -15.03 43.88 -15.21
N ASP A 884 -13.72 43.87 -15.01
CA ASP A 884 -13.08 44.40 -13.80
C ASP A 884 -12.90 45.94 -13.86
N ILE A 885 -12.52 46.55 -12.74
CA ILE A 885 -12.27 48.00 -12.65
C ILE A 885 -11.11 48.49 -13.53
N ARG A 886 -10.33 47.58 -14.13
CA ARG A 886 -9.20 47.88 -15.02
C ARG A 886 -9.53 47.59 -16.49
N GLY A 887 -10.75 47.17 -16.80
CA GLY A 887 -11.21 46.86 -18.16
C GLY A 887 -10.81 45.46 -18.67
N ASN A 888 -10.42 44.53 -17.79
CA ASN A 888 -10.23 43.13 -18.17
C ASN A 888 -11.53 42.35 -18.08
N TYR A 889 -11.65 41.29 -18.87
CA TYR A 889 -12.86 40.47 -18.94
C TYR A 889 -12.63 39.08 -18.34
N HIS A 890 -13.63 38.59 -17.62
CA HIS A 890 -13.57 37.32 -16.89
C HIS A 890 -14.86 36.53 -17.12
N PHE A 891 -14.77 35.20 -17.20
CA PHE A 891 -15.96 34.36 -17.06
C PHE A 891 -16.49 34.43 -15.62
N ASN A 892 -17.78 34.13 -15.43
CA ASN A 892 -18.39 34.05 -14.11
C ASN A 892 -17.65 33.05 -13.19
N GLY A 893 -17.30 33.47 -11.97
CA GLY A 893 -16.49 32.68 -11.03
C GLY A 893 -17.17 31.42 -10.46
N SER A 894 -18.46 31.21 -10.71
CA SER A 894 -19.19 29.98 -10.34
C SER A 894 -18.94 28.81 -11.29
N PHE A 895 -18.39 29.06 -12.48
CA PHE A 895 -18.15 28.01 -13.47
C PHE A 895 -17.01 27.10 -13.03
N ARG A 896 -17.22 25.79 -13.21
CA ARG A 896 -16.24 24.72 -13.03
C ARG A 896 -15.96 23.98 -14.33
N SER A 897 -16.93 23.95 -15.24
CA SER A 897 -16.86 23.16 -16.47
C SER A 897 -17.73 23.74 -17.60
N VAL A 898 -17.65 23.14 -18.79
CA VAL A 898 -18.49 23.52 -19.93
C VAL A 898 -19.98 23.25 -19.68
N GLU A 899 -20.33 22.27 -18.84
CA GLU A 899 -21.72 22.00 -18.44
C GLU A 899 -22.30 23.14 -17.60
N ASN A 900 -21.48 23.79 -16.75
CA ASN A 900 -21.93 24.99 -16.04
C ASN A 900 -22.16 26.15 -17.00
N LEU A 901 -21.26 26.31 -17.98
CA LEU A 901 -21.42 27.30 -19.04
C LEU A 901 -22.70 27.03 -19.85
N ASP A 902 -22.98 25.78 -20.22
CA ASP A 902 -24.19 25.39 -20.94
C ASP A 902 -25.45 25.72 -20.14
N LYS A 903 -25.52 25.33 -18.86
CA LYS A 903 -26.63 25.68 -17.96
C LYS A 903 -26.81 27.19 -17.85
N ALA A 904 -25.71 27.94 -17.78
CA ALA A 904 -25.77 29.39 -17.70
C ALA A 904 -26.26 30.01 -19.02
N LEU A 905 -25.81 29.51 -20.18
CA LEU A 905 -26.30 29.92 -21.50
C LEU A 905 -27.80 29.64 -21.65
N GLU A 906 -28.26 28.46 -21.25
CA GLU A 906 -29.68 28.09 -21.22
C GLU A 906 -30.49 29.05 -20.33
N SER A 907 -29.97 29.39 -19.14
CA SER A 907 -30.65 30.30 -18.22
C SER A 907 -30.82 31.72 -18.75
N ILE A 908 -29.98 32.17 -19.69
CA ILE A 908 -30.06 33.52 -20.26
C ILE A 908 -30.75 33.57 -21.63
N ALA A 909 -31.12 32.41 -22.20
CA ALA A 909 -31.75 32.31 -23.52
C ALA A 909 -33.03 33.16 -23.62
N TYR A 910 -33.82 33.27 -22.56
CA TYR A 910 -35.04 34.09 -22.55
C TYR A 910 -34.75 35.61 -22.66
N ARG A 911 -33.56 36.07 -22.24
CA ARG A 911 -33.16 37.50 -22.28
C ARG A 911 -32.50 37.88 -23.60
N TYR A 912 -31.70 36.99 -24.18
CA TYR A 912 -30.89 37.29 -25.37
C TYR A 912 -31.36 36.59 -26.65
N GLY A 913 -32.39 35.73 -26.56
CA GLY A 913 -33.08 35.12 -27.70
C GLY A 913 -32.18 34.23 -28.54
N SER A 914 -32.33 34.29 -29.87
CA SER A 914 -31.58 33.47 -30.82
C SER A 914 -30.06 33.66 -30.75
N LEU A 915 -29.60 34.79 -30.21
CA LEU A 915 -28.17 35.10 -30.14
C LEU A 915 -27.39 34.11 -29.26
N VAL A 916 -28.05 33.52 -28.25
CA VAL A 916 -27.45 32.46 -27.42
C VAL A 916 -27.15 31.23 -28.27
N GLU A 917 -28.12 30.80 -29.09
CA GLU A 917 -27.97 29.62 -29.93
C GLU A 917 -26.98 29.87 -31.08
N GLU A 918 -27.02 31.07 -31.69
CA GLU A 918 -26.10 31.49 -32.75
C GLU A 918 -24.63 31.49 -32.29
N GLU A 919 -24.35 31.93 -31.05
CA GLU A 919 -22.97 32.07 -30.54
C GLU A 919 -22.56 30.98 -29.52
N LYS A 920 -23.42 29.99 -29.20
CA LYS A 920 -23.13 28.94 -28.20
C LYS A 920 -21.76 28.28 -28.43
N ASN A 921 -21.48 27.85 -29.66
CA ASN A 921 -20.23 27.20 -30.01
C ASN A 921 -19.02 28.15 -29.97
N LEU A 922 -19.23 29.44 -30.30
CA LEU A 922 -18.20 30.48 -30.16
C LEU A 922 -17.83 30.67 -28.68
N ILE A 923 -18.82 30.80 -27.79
CA ILE A 923 -18.56 30.97 -26.35
C ILE A 923 -17.86 29.74 -25.76
N LYS A 924 -18.28 28.52 -26.15
CA LYS A 924 -17.59 27.29 -25.75
C LYS A 924 -16.14 27.25 -26.20
N ARG A 925 -15.86 27.69 -27.43
CA ARG A 925 -14.50 27.79 -27.96
C ARG A 925 -13.66 28.78 -27.15
N ILE A 926 -14.19 29.98 -26.86
CA ILE A 926 -13.50 30.99 -26.03
C ILE A 926 -13.24 30.43 -24.63
N TYR A 927 -14.23 29.77 -24.02
CA TYR A 927 -14.09 29.13 -22.72
C TYR A 927 -12.96 28.08 -22.71
N GLU A 928 -12.94 27.20 -23.73
CA GLU A 928 -11.88 26.21 -23.87
C GLU A 928 -10.51 26.83 -24.18
N GLN A 929 -10.44 27.96 -24.90
CA GLN A 929 -9.18 28.69 -25.12
C GLN A 929 -8.60 29.25 -23.81
N VAL A 930 -9.46 29.75 -22.91
CA VAL A 930 -9.04 30.30 -21.62
C VAL A 930 -8.55 29.20 -20.67
N PHE A 931 -9.31 28.11 -20.54
CA PHE A 931 -9.06 27.08 -19.52
C PHE A 931 -8.33 25.83 -20.00
N GLN A 932 -8.36 25.52 -21.30
CA GLN A 932 -7.72 24.36 -21.92
C GLN A 932 -8.08 23.02 -21.24
N HIS A 933 -9.36 22.80 -20.93
CA HIS A 933 -9.81 21.61 -20.21
C HIS A 933 -9.52 20.30 -20.96
N LYS A 934 -9.39 20.33 -22.29
CA LYS A 934 -8.97 19.14 -23.06
C LYS A 934 -7.58 18.63 -22.72
N LYS A 935 -6.73 19.45 -22.08
CA LYS A 935 -5.40 19.06 -21.61
C LYS A 935 -5.38 18.67 -20.12
N PHE A 936 -6.52 18.72 -19.44
CA PHE A 936 -6.62 18.34 -18.05
C PHE A 936 -6.56 16.82 -17.94
N THR A 937 -5.48 16.30 -17.35
CA THR A 937 -5.28 14.86 -17.18
C THR A 937 -5.84 14.34 -15.85
N GLY A 938 -6.24 15.24 -14.95
CA GLY A 938 -6.75 14.92 -13.61
C GLY A 938 -6.14 15.84 -12.55
N ARG A 939 -6.37 15.51 -11.28
CA ARG A 939 -5.85 16.30 -10.13
C ARG A 939 -4.33 16.35 -10.06
N SER A 940 -3.64 15.38 -10.67
CA SER A 940 -2.17 15.29 -10.83
C SER A 940 -1.50 16.64 -11.10
N GLY A 941 -2.01 17.35 -12.10
CA GLY A 941 -1.49 18.64 -12.55
C GLY A 941 -2.08 19.85 -11.85
N SER A 942 -2.84 19.69 -10.75
CA SER A 942 -3.55 20.79 -10.08
C SER A 942 -3.47 20.76 -8.54
N PHE A 943 -2.64 19.90 -7.96
CA PHE A 943 -2.34 19.85 -6.51
C PHE A 943 -0.87 19.55 -6.22
N TYR A 944 -0.44 19.66 -4.96
CA TYR A 944 0.98 19.76 -4.56
C TYR A 944 1.45 18.69 -3.55
N LYS A 945 0.66 17.63 -3.34
CA LYS A 945 0.97 16.49 -2.45
C LYS A 945 0.52 15.19 -3.09
N TYR A 946 0.82 14.05 -2.47
CA TYR A 946 0.50 12.72 -2.99
C TYR A 946 1.18 12.49 -4.34
N GLU A 947 0.44 12.23 -5.40
CA GLU A 947 0.94 12.11 -6.76
C GLU A 947 1.27 13.49 -7.38
N GLY A 948 0.90 14.60 -6.75
CA GLY A 948 0.91 15.95 -7.35
C GLY A 948 2.25 16.56 -7.72
N LEU A 949 2.17 17.80 -8.18
CA LEU A 949 3.30 18.60 -8.67
C LEU A 949 4.41 18.71 -7.62
N GLY A 950 5.66 18.45 -8.04
CA GLY A 950 6.84 18.49 -7.18
C GLY A 950 6.99 17.29 -6.23
N SER A 951 6.07 16.32 -6.26
CA SER A 951 6.06 15.17 -5.34
C SER A 951 6.75 13.94 -5.94
N ILE A 952 7.55 13.26 -5.12
CA ILE A 952 8.09 11.93 -5.42
C ILE A 952 7.12 10.89 -4.87
N TYR A 953 6.70 9.92 -5.69
CA TYR A 953 5.89 8.80 -5.25
C TYR A 953 6.72 7.51 -5.25
N TRP A 954 7.08 7.04 -4.06
CA TRP A 954 8.19 6.10 -3.86
C TRP A 954 7.95 4.71 -4.44
N HIS A 955 6.69 4.27 -4.56
CA HIS A 955 6.36 3.01 -5.20
C HIS A 955 6.82 2.97 -6.66
N MET A 956 6.66 4.05 -7.43
CA MET A 956 7.10 4.08 -8.83
C MET A 956 8.63 4.12 -8.96
N VAL A 957 9.31 4.82 -8.04
CA VAL A 957 10.79 4.80 -7.97
C VAL A 957 11.31 3.41 -7.64
N SER A 958 10.62 2.65 -6.80
CA SER A 958 11.02 1.30 -6.42
C SER A 958 10.75 0.29 -7.54
N LYS A 959 9.71 0.52 -8.36
CA LYS A 959 9.55 -0.20 -9.64
C LYS A 959 10.70 0.08 -10.60
N LEU A 960 11.18 1.33 -10.69
CA LEU A 960 12.37 1.68 -11.48
C LEU A 960 13.61 0.93 -10.99
N LEU A 961 13.81 0.88 -9.66
CA LEU A 961 14.91 0.12 -9.06
C LEU A 961 14.84 -1.35 -9.44
N LEU A 962 13.65 -1.97 -9.31
CA LEU A 962 13.43 -3.37 -9.65
C LEU A 962 13.77 -3.66 -11.11
N VAL A 963 13.19 -2.93 -12.07
CA VAL A 963 13.44 -3.20 -13.50
C VAL A 963 14.90 -2.90 -13.88
N THR A 964 15.58 -1.95 -13.21
CA THR A 964 17.02 -1.73 -13.41
C THR A 964 17.83 -2.93 -12.94
N GLY A 965 17.45 -3.55 -11.82
CA GLY A 965 18.03 -4.80 -11.33
C GLY A 965 17.83 -5.96 -12.31
N GLU A 966 16.63 -6.10 -12.88
CA GLU A 966 16.34 -7.10 -13.91
C GLU A 966 17.25 -6.93 -15.14
N TYR A 967 17.55 -5.69 -15.55
CA TYR A 967 18.48 -5.43 -16.67
C TYR A 967 19.93 -5.82 -16.38
N ILE A 968 20.38 -5.77 -15.12
CA ILE A 968 21.73 -6.22 -14.75
C ILE A 968 21.84 -7.73 -14.98
N HIS A 969 20.81 -8.49 -14.57
CA HIS A 969 20.74 -9.92 -14.86
C HIS A 969 20.61 -10.21 -16.35
N LYS A 970 19.76 -9.47 -17.07
CA LYS A 970 19.65 -9.60 -18.53
C LYS A 970 20.99 -9.36 -19.23
N ALA A 971 21.74 -8.34 -18.82
CA ALA A 971 23.06 -8.03 -19.38
C ALA A 971 24.08 -9.16 -19.11
N ASP A 972 24.04 -9.79 -17.94
CA ASP A 972 24.86 -10.96 -17.61
C ASP A 972 24.47 -12.18 -18.48
N ASP A 973 23.17 -12.49 -18.56
CA ASP A 973 22.65 -13.63 -19.31
C ASP A 973 22.91 -13.49 -20.83
N GLU A 974 22.84 -12.26 -21.36
CA GLU A 974 23.17 -11.94 -22.76
C GLU A 974 24.68 -11.79 -23.03
N ASN A 975 25.53 -11.98 -22.01
CA ASN A 975 27.00 -11.83 -22.10
C ASN A 975 27.43 -10.45 -22.65
N CYS A 976 26.76 -9.38 -22.21
CA CYS A 976 27.15 -8.01 -22.53
C CYS A 976 28.55 -7.68 -21.96
N SER A 977 29.16 -6.61 -22.50
CA SER A 977 30.48 -6.16 -22.01
C SER A 977 30.45 -5.74 -20.54
N GLU A 978 31.56 -5.94 -19.83
CA GLU A 978 31.73 -5.49 -18.43
C GLU A 978 31.43 -3.99 -18.25
N GLU A 979 31.66 -3.17 -19.28
CA GLU A 979 31.34 -1.74 -19.26
C GLU A 979 29.84 -1.48 -19.10
N VAL A 980 29.00 -2.24 -19.80
CA VAL A 980 27.53 -2.10 -19.76
C VAL A 980 26.99 -2.52 -18.40
N ILE A 981 27.44 -3.68 -17.91
CA ILE A 981 27.06 -4.19 -16.58
C ILE A 981 27.48 -3.18 -15.49
N LYS A 982 28.70 -2.66 -15.55
CA LYS A 982 29.19 -1.65 -14.59
C LYS A 982 28.40 -0.34 -14.62
N LYS A 983 27.97 0.11 -15.80
CA LYS A 983 27.09 1.30 -15.93
C LYS A 983 25.73 1.03 -15.29
N LEU A 984 25.09 -0.11 -15.57
CA LEU A 984 23.82 -0.48 -14.95
C LEU A 984 23.94 -0.58 -13.42
N LEU A 985 25.00 -1.21 -12.89
CA LEU A 985 25.28 -1.26 -11.45
C LEU A 985 25.40 0.14 -10.83
N THR A 986 26.11 1.04 -11.51
CA THR A 986 26.27 2.43 -11.05
C THR A 986 24.95 3.18 -11.03
N LEU A 987 24.12 3.01 -12.07
CA LEU A 987 22.80 3.63 -12.18
C LEU A 987 21.83 3.05 -11.14
N TYR A 988 21.85 1.73 -10.91
CA TYR A 988 21.08 1.06 -9.87
C TYR A 988 21.36 1.67 -8.50
N TYR A 989 22.64 1.78 -8.10
CA TYR A 989 23.00 2.36 -6.82
C TYR A 989 22.74 3.86 -6.73
N ARG A 990 22.77 4.59 -7.86
CA ARG A 990 22.34 5.99 -7.92
C ARG A 990 20.83 6.12 -7.66
N ILE A 991 20.00 5.26 -8.25
CA ILE A 991 18.55 5.23 -7.98
C ILE A 991 18.29 4.87 -6.51
N ARG A 992 18.95 3.80 -6.03
CA ARG A 992 18.82 3.30 -4.65
C ARG A 992 19.18 4.35 -3.60
N SER A 993 20.20 5.17 -3.85
CA SER A 993 20.62 6.23 -2.92
C SER A 993 19.53 7.29 -2.67
N GLY A 994 18.56 7.42 -3.59
CA GLY A 994 17.37 8.25 -3.41
C GLY A 994 16.34 7.66 -2.44
N ILE A 995 16.41 6.36 -2.13
CA ILE A 995 15.51 5.66 -1.19
C ILE A 995 16.00 5.87 0.25
N GLY A 996 15.07 5.82 1.21
CA GLY A 996 15.27 6.25 2.60
C GLY A 996 16.51 5.70 3.31
N MET A 997 16.87 4.44 3.09
CA MET A 997 17.96 3.76 3.82
C MET A 997 19.34 4.45 3.73
N ASP A 998 19.60 5.19 2.65
CA ASP A 998 20.86 5.90 2.41
C ASP A 998 20.78 7.41 2.76
N LYS A 999 19.66 7.88 3.34
CA LYS A 999 19.40 9.28 3.68
C LYS A 999 19.60 9.59 5.17
N SER A 1000 19.97 10.84 5.46
CA SER A 1000 19.89 11.36 6.82
C SER A 1000 18.43 11.52 7.25
N PRO A 1001 18.11 11.49 8.57
CA PRO A 1001 16.76 11.77 9.05
C PRO A 1001 16.24 13.15 8.64
N GLN A 1002 17.13 14.14 8.47
CA GLN A 1002 16.77 15.48 8.04
C GLN A 1002 16.32 15.51 6.58
N ASP A 1003 17.06 14.85 5.68
CA ASP A 1003 16.74 14.82 4.25
C ASP A 1003 15.52 13.93 3.97
N TYR A 1004 15.35 12.86 4.75
CA TYR A 1004 14.20 11.97 4.66
C TYR A 1004 12.95 12.61 5.29
N GLY A 1005 13.11 13.26 6.43
CA GLY A 1005 12.05 13.86 7.24
C GLY A 1005 11.32 12.90 8.19
N ALA A 1006 11.88 11.71 8.44
CA ALA A 1006 11.40 10.72 9.41
C ALA A 1006 12.51 9.70 9.71
N PHE A 1007 12.17 8.56 10.32
CA PHE A 1007 13.06 7.40 10.44
C PHE A 1007 13.39 6.81 9.06
N PRO A 1008 14.66 6.83 8.61
CA PRO A 1008 15.02 6.43 7.23
C PRO A 1008 14.78 4.94 6.93
N GLY A 1009 14.68 4.11 7.97
CA GLY A 1009 14.30 2.69 7.84
C GLY A 1009 12.85 2.47 7.43
N ASP A 1010 11.92 3.39 7.76
CA ASP A 1010 10.49 3.16 7.55
C ASP A 1010 10.03 3.54 6.14
N PRO A 1011 9.20 2.75 5.47
CA PRO A 1011 8.62 3.10 4.17
C PRO A 1011 7.48 4.12 4.30
N TYR A 1012 7.36 4.98 3.29
CA TYR A 1012 6.34 6.01 3.18
C TYR A 1012 5.87 6.10 1.72
N SER A 1013 4.63 6.54 1.47
CA SER A 1013 4.09 6.59 0.10
C SER A 1013 4.75 7.67 -0.76
N HIS A 1014 4.96 8.88 -0.24
CA HIS A 1014 5.42 10.01 -1.05
C HIS A 1014 6.20 11.08 -0.26
N THR A 1015 6.95 11.92 -0.98
CA THR A 1015 7.64 13.11 -0.44
C THR A 1015 7.30 14.33 -1.30
N PRO A 1016 6.44 15.25 -0.82
CA PRO A 1016 6.08 16.46 -1.58
C PRO A 1016 7.22 17.49 -1.59
N ALA A 1017 7.09 18.57 -2.36
CA ALA A 1017 8.14 19.59 -2.49
C ALA A 1017 8.45 20.34 -1.18
N MET A 1018 7.45 20.47 -0.30
CA MET A 1018 7.52 21.35 0.87
C MET A 1018 7.61 20.62 2.22
N LYS A 1019 7.68 19.28 2.24
CA LYS A 1019 7.76 18.46 3.46
C LYS A 1019 8.63 17.23 3.24
N GLY A 1020 9.04 16.59 4.34
CA GLY A 1020 9.59 15.25 4.35
C GLY A 1020 8.58 14.17 3.93
N VAL A 1021 8.95 12.91 4.06
CA VAL A 1021 8.10 11.77 3.73
C VAL A 1021 6.74 11.80 4.42
N GLN A 1022 5.70 11.33 3.73
CA GLN A 1022 4.31 11.33 4.17
C GLN A 1022 3.65 9.95 3.95
N GLN A 1023 2.70 9.63 4.82
CA GLN A 1023 1.94 8.38 4.86
C GLN A 1023 2.78 7.11 5.17
N PRO A 1024 3.04 6.79 6.46
CA PRO A 1024 3.92 5.70 6.86
C PRO A 1024 3.36 4.31 6.53
N GLY A 1025 4.26 3.32 6.45
CA GLY A 1025 3.96 1.90 6.54
C GLY A 1025 3.57 1.23 5.22
N MET A 1026 2.30 0.84 5.10
CA MET A 1026 1.80 -0.11 4.09
C MET A 1026 1.62 0.46 2.67
N THR A 1027 2.73 0.91 2.08
CA THR A 1027 2.83 1.31 0.66
C THR A 1027 3.24 0.13 -0.22
N GLY A 1028 2.76 0.09 -1.47
CA GLY A 1028 3.18 -0.92 -2.45
C GLY A 1028 4.67 -0.90 -2.80
N GLN A 1029 5.40 0.17 -2.44
CA GLN A 1029 6.86 0.24 -2.53
C GLN A 1029 7.54 -1.00 -1.93
N VAL A 1030 7.06 -1.46 -0.77
CA VAL A 1030 7.78 -2.47 0.03
C VAL A 1030 7.96 -3.79 -0.73
N LYS A 1031 6.99 -4.17 -1.57
CA LYS A 1031 7.08 -5.41 -2.36
C LYS A 1031 8.17 -5.31 -3.43
N GLU A 1032 8.31 -4.14 -4.05
CA GLU A 1032 9.34 -3.91 -5.08
C GLU A 1032 10.73 -3.92 -4.45
N ASP A 1033 10.87 -3.31 -3.27
CA ASP A 1033 12.13 -3.30 -2.52
C ASP A 1033 12.51 -4.71 -2.04
N ILE A 1034 11.54 -5.56 -1.65
CA ILE A 1034 11.79 -6.98 -1.30
C ILE A 1034 12.35 -7.74 -2.50
N ILE A 1035 11.67 -7.66 -3.65
CA ILE A 1035 12.11 -8.36 -4.87
C ILE A 1035 13.47 -7.81 -5.33
N SER A 1036 13.68 -6.51 -5.22
CA SER A 1036 14.97 -5.86 -5.50
C SER A 1036 16.07 -6.38 -4.56
N ARG A 1037 15.76 -6.61 -3.28
CA ARG A 1037 16.71 -7.20 -2.32
C ARG A 1037 17.06 -8.65 -2.66
N TYR A 1038 16.11 -9.44 -3.19
CA TYR A 1038 16.40 -10.78 -3.70
C TYR A 1038 17.38 -10.75 -4.88
N ILE A 1039 17.21 -9.78 -5.79
CA ILE A 1039 18.14 -9.50 -6.89
C ILE A 1039 19.51 -9.07 -6.34
N GLU A 1040 19.56 -8.18 -5.34
CA GLU A 1040 20.81 -7.75 -4.70
C GLU A 1040 21.60 -8.92 -4.11
N LEU A 1041 20.91 -9.84 -3.44
CA LEU A 1041 21.48 -11.06 -2.87
C LEU A 1041 21.89 -12.08 -3.95
N GLY A 1042 21.49 -11.87 -5.21
CA GLY A 1042 21.81 -12.78 -6.31
C GLY A 1042 20.99 -14.05 -6.32
N ILE A 1043 19.80 -14.06 -5.73
CA ILE A 1043 18.93 -15.24 -5.73
C ILE A 1043 18.38 -15.43 -7.13
N ARG A 1044 18.64 -16.59 -7.73
CA ARG A 1044 18.21 -16.97 -9.08
C ARG A 1044 17.37 -18.23 -9.01
N ILE A 1045 16.27 -18.25 -9.76
CA ILE A 1045 15.40 -19.41 -9.85
C ILE A 1045 15.21 -19.69 -11.32
N GLU A 1046 15.70 -20.84 -11.75
CA GLU A 1046 15.74 -21.20 -13.16
C GLU A 1046 15.30 -22.64 -13.32
N ASN A 1047 14.20 -22.86 -14.04
CA ASN A 1047 13.67 -24.19 -14.34
C ASN A 1047 13.58 -25.11 -13.11
N GLY A 1048 13.06 -24.60 -12.00
CA GLY A 1048 12.89 -25.28 -10.72
C GLY A 1048 14.18 -25.48 -9.91
N SER A 1049 15.25 -24.76 -10.22
CA SER A 1049 16.55 -24.85 -9.52
C SER A 1049 16.89 -23.52 -8.85
N LEU A 1050 17.26 -23.55 -7.57
CA LEU A 1050 17.73 -22.39 -6.81
C LEU A 1050 19.23 -22.17 -7.03
N GLY A 1051 19.62 -20.95 -7.35
CA GLY A 1051 21.03 -20.57 -7.51
C GLY A 1051 21.37 -19.20 -6.92
N PHE A 1052 22.67 -18.93 -6.86
CA PHE A 1052 23.24 -17.75 -6.21
C PHE A 1052 24.29 -17.08 -7.10
N LYS A 1053 23.94 -15.91 -7.66
CA LYS A 1053 24.78 -15.06 -8.52
C LYS A 1053 24.76 -13.60 -8.04
N PRO A 1054 25.55 -13.24 -7.01
CA PRO A 1054 25.44 -11.98 -6.28
C PRO A 1054 26.14 -10.80 -6.99
N LEU A 1055 25.78 -10.51 -8.24
CA LEU A 1055 26.41 -9.47 -9.07
C LEU A 1055 26.27 -8.05 -8.50
N LEU A 1056 25.15 -7.78 -7.83
CA LEU A 1056 24.88 -6.49 -7.21
C LEU A 1056 25.45 -6.42 -5.79
N LEU A 1057 25.65 -7.55 -5.11
CA LEU A 1057 25.99 -7.56 -3.69
C LEU A 1057 27.30 -6.83 -3.40
N ARG A 1058 27.24 -5.85 -2.49
CA ARG A 1058 28.41 -5.06 -2.11
C ARG A 1058 29.24 -5.77 -1.05
N ARG A 1059 30.56 -5.75 -1.19
CA ARG A 1059 31.47 -6.37 -0.19
C ARG A 1059 31.29 -5.80 1.22
N LYS A 1060 30.90 -4.52 1.34
CA LYS A 1060 30.65 -3.85 2.63
C LYS A 1060 29.49 -4.45 3.45
N GLU A 1061 28.68 -5.32 2.84
CA GLU A 1061 27.58 -6.00 3.53
C GLU A 1061 28.02 -7.22 4.34
N PHE A 1062 29.26 -7.68 4.17
CA PHE A 1062 29.81 -8.81 4.92
C PHE A 1062 30.40 -8.34 6.27
N PHE A 1063 30.02 -9.01 7.35
CA PHE A 1063 30.66 -8.86 8.64
C PHE A 1063 32.07 -9.44 8.61
N LYS A 1064 33.03 -8.73 9.21
CA LYS A 1064 34.37 -9.26 9.48
C LYS A 1064 34.40 -9.84 10.88
N ASP A 1065 34.60 -11.14 11.01
CA ASP A 1065 34.81 -11.77 12.30
C ASP A 1065 36.23 -11.48 12.85
N THR A 1066 36.48 -11.90 14.10
CA THR A 1066 37.79 -11.72 14.75
C THR A 1066 38.91 -12.58 14.15
N GLY A 1067 38.57 -13.61 13.37
CA GLY A 1067 39.50 -14.48 12.64
C GLY A 1067 39.79 -14.01 11.21
N GLY A 1068 39.11 -12.96 10.73
CA GLY A 1068 39.22 -12.42 9.38
C GLY A 1068 38.27 -13.02 8.34
N SER A 1069 37.37 -13.94 8.73
CA SER A 1069 36.32 -14.44 7.84
C SER A 1069 35.26 -13.37 7.61
N GLU A 1070 34.79 -13.29 6.37
CA GLU A 1070 33.76 -12.33 5.95
C GLU A 1070 32.44 -13.07 5.66
N SER A 1071 31.35 -12.74 6.36
CA SER A 1071 30.05 -13.43 6.21
C SER A 1071 28.82 -12.54 6.20
N LEU A 1072 27.75 -13.01 5.56
CA LEU A 1072 26.41 -12.41 5.50
C LEU A 1072 25.38 -13.54 5.61
N GLU A 1073 24.31 -13.34 6.38
CA GLU A 1073 23.26 -14.35 6.56
C GLU A 1073 21.87 -13.81 6.23
N PHE A 1074 21.03 -14.65 5.63
CA PHE A 1074 19.63 -14.37 5.30
C PHE A 1074 18.85 -15.70 5.21
N THR A 1075 17.56 -15.65 4.90
CA THR A 1075 16.75 -16.85 4.66
C THR A 1075 16.09 -16.81 3.28
N ILE A 1076 15.77 -17.98 2.76
CA ILE A 1076 14.94 -18.16 1.57
C ILE A 1076 13.98 -19.32 1.81
N CYS A 1077 12.68 -19.08 1.66
CA CYS A 1077 11.64 -20.05 2.01
C CYS A 1077 11.83 -20.62 3.43
N GLY A 1078 12.25 -19.78 4.37
CA GLY A 1078 12.57 -20.17 5.75
C GLY A 1078 13.89 -20.94 5.93
N THR A 1079 14.61 -21.29 4.86
CA THR A 1079 15.91 -21.99 4.93
C THR A 1079 17.05 -20.98 5.14
N PRO A 1080 17.87 -21.13 6.20
CA PRO A 1080 19.04 -20.27 6.42
C PRO A 1080 20.10 -20.41 5.31
N VAL A 1081 20.56 -19.26 4.80
CA VAL A 1081 21.65 -19.15 3.83
C VAL A 1081 22.75 -18.28 4.41
N ARG A 1082 23.98 -18.78 4.35
CA ARG A 1082 25.17 -18.07 4.79
C ARG A 1082 26.14 -17.89 3.63
N TYR A 1083 26.44 -16.65 3.32
CA TYR A 1083 27.44 -16.26 2.33
C TYR A 1083 28.79 -16.09 3.02
N LEU A 1084 29.83 -16.67 2.44
CA LEU A 1084 31.20 -16.63 2.94
C LEU A 1084 32.15 -16.22 1.82
N ILE A 1085 33.01 -15.23 2.06
CA ILE A 1085 34.02 -14.86 1.07
C ILE A 1085 35.10 -15.93 1.00
N SER A 1086 35.47 -16.32 -0.22
CA SER A 1086 36.43 -17.38 -0.50
C SER A 1086 37.22 -17.12 -1.78
N ASP A 1087 38.21 -17.97 -2.08
CA ASP A 1087 38.99 -17.90 -3.32
C ASP A 1087 38.27 -18.55 -4.52
N LYS A 1088 37.32 -19.47 -4.27
CA LYS A 1088 36.64 -20.27 -5.30
C LYS A 1088 35.16 -20.40 -4.99
N PRO A 1089 34.29 -20.35 -6.02
CA PRO A 1089 32.88 -20.57 -5.81
C PRO A 1089 32.64 -22.02 -5.40
N SER A 1090 31.83 -22.22 -4.37
CA SER A 1090 31.29 -23.54 -4.03
C SER A 1090 30.03 -23.38 -3.20
N LEU A 1091 29.20 -24.41 -3.20
CA LEU A 1091 27.96 -24.47 -2.46
C LEU A 1091 27.98 -25.72 -1.60
N LYS A 1092 27.60 -25.59 -0.32
CA LYS A 1092 27.48 -26.68 0.63
C LYS A 1092 26.06 -26.69 1.19
N ILE A 1093 25.33 -27.76 0.93
CA ILE A 1093 24.01 -28.05 1.49
C ILE A 1093 24.22 -28.95 2.71
N VAL A 1094 23.64 -28.57 3.84
CA VAL A 1094 23.62 -29.40 5.05
C VAL A 1094 22.20 -29.87 5.27
N CYS A 1095 21.98 -31.17 5.25
CA CYS A 1095 20.68 -31.79 5.50
C CYS A 1095 20.45 -31.97 7.01
N GLU A 1096 19.19 -32.07 7.44
CA GLU A 1096 18.85 -32.27 8.87
C GLU A 1096 19.41 -33.57 9.47
N ASN A 1097 19.60 -34.61 8.64
CA ASN A 1097 20.23 -35.87 9.07
C ASN A 1097 21.76 -35.77 9.24
N GLY A 1098 22.36 -34.61 8.94
CA GLY A 1098 23.80 -34.36 9.00
C GLY A 1098 24.55 -34.68 7.70
N ASP A 1099 23.88 -35.16 6.65
CA ASP A 1099 24.50 -35.36 5.35
C ASP A 1099 24.87 -34.01 4.72
N GLU A 1100 26.00 -33.98 4.01
CA GLU A 1100 26.49 -32.79 3.34
C GLU A 1100 26.65 -33.04 1.84
N VAL A 1101 26.13 -32.11 1.03
CA VAL A 1101 26.31 -32.12 -0.42
C VAL A 1101 27.10 -30.88 -0.82
N ILE A 1102 28.23 -31.09 -1.49
CA ILE A 1102 29.11 -30.02 -1.95
C ILE A 1102 29.09 -29.98 -3.47
N SER A 1103 28.98 -28.77 -4.03
CA SER A 1103 29.03 -28.50 -5.47
C SER A 1103 29.99 -27.34 -5.74
N ASP A 1104 30.75 -27.41 -6.84
CA ASP A 1104 31.52 -26.27 -7.34
C ASP A 1104 30.61 -25.28 -8.13
N GLU A 1105 29.38 -25.70 -8.46
CA GLU A 1105 28.35 -24.84 -9.04
C GLU A 1105 27.56 -24.13 -7.95
N LEU A 1106 27.17 -22.88 -8.20
CA LEU A 1106 26.35 -22.08 -7.29
C LEU A 1106 24.84 -22.31 -7.48
N TYR A 1107 24.45 -23.48 -7.97
CA TYR A 1107 23.07 -23.92 -8.12
C TYR A 1107 22.84 -25.24 -7.38
N LEU A 1108 21.68 -25.34 -6.74
CA LEU A 1108 21.20 -26.57 -6.12
C LEU A 1108 20.64 -27.50 -7.21
N GLY A 1109 20.79 -28.80 -7.01
CA GLY A 1109 20.02 -29.78 -7.78
C GLY A 1109 18.51 -29.59 -7.56
N ARG A 1110 17.69 -29.99 -8.54
CA ARG A 1110 16.22 -29.81 -8.51
C ARG A 1110 15.55 -30.43 -7.28
N GLU A 1111 16.03 -31.58 -6.81
CA GLU A 1111 15.46 -32.24 -5.62
C GLU A 1111 15.67 -31.39 -4.35
N HIS A 1112 16.90 -30.91 -4.12
CA HIS A 1112 17.21 -30.02 -3.01
C HIS A 1112 16.48 -28.67 -3.14
N SER A 1113 16.40 -28.11 -4.35
CA SER A 1113 15.66 -26.87 -4.61
C SER A 1113 14.18 -27.04 -4.26
N ARG A 1114 13.56 -28.14 -4.69
CA ARG A 1114 12.18 -28.47 -4.33
C ARG A 1114 12.00 -28.60 -2.82
N ALA A 1115 12.96 -29.20 -2.11
CA ALA A 1115 12.92 -29.31 -0.65
C ALA A 1115 12.90 -27.94 0.05
N VAL A 1116 13.72 -26.98 -0.42
CA VAL A 1116 13.66 -25.57 0.03
C VAL A 1116 12.29 -24.98 -0.27
N PHE A 1117 11.83 -25.07 -1.52
CA PHE A 1117 10.56 -24.46 -1.95
C PHE A 1117 9.33 -25.03 -1.26
N SER A 1118 9.34 -26.31 -0.88
CA SER A 1118 8.24 -26.96 -0.16
C SER A 1118 8.34 -26.81 1.36
N GLY A 1119 9.38 -26.16 1.88
CA GLY A 1119 9.58 -25.99 3.33
C GLY A 1119 9.55 -27.29 4.12
N ASN A 1120 9.99 -28.41 3.54
CA ASN A 1120 9.75 -29.75 4.12
C ASN A 1120 10.74 -30.12 5.24
N GLY A 1121 11.62 -29.19 5.63
CA GLY A 1121 12.61 -29.37 6.69
C GLY A 1121 13.73 -30.35 6.36
N LEU A 1122 13.92 -30.75 5.09
CA LEU A 1122 15.02 -31.65 4.73
C LEU A 1122 16.40 -30.96 4.78
N ILE A 1123 16.43 -29.66 4.47
CA ILE A 1123 17.65 -28.84 4.43
C ILE A 1123 17.71 -27.97 5.68
N LYS A 1124 18.82 -28.10 6.42
CA LYS A 1124 19.08 -27.34 7.64
C LYS A 1124 19.62 -25.95 7.33
N ASN A 1125 20.63 -25.87 6.46
CA ASN A 1125 21.21 -24.61 6.00
C ASN A 1125 22.00 -24.80 4.70
N ILE A 1126 22.26 -23.67 4.03
CA ILE A 1126 23.06 -23.60 2.80
C ILE A 1126 24.22 -22.63 3.04
N ASP A 1127 25.45 -23.12 2.90
CA ASP A 1127 26.65 -22.28 2.89
C ASP A 1127 27.09 -22.04 1.44
N VAL A 1128 27.23 -20.77 1.06
CA VAL A 1128 27.63 -20.35 -0.29
C VAL A 1128 28.95 -19.62 -0.21
N MET A 1129 29.99 -20.22 -0.77
CA MET A 1129 31.33 -19.66 -0.85
C MET A 1129 31.41 -18.79 -2.10
N ILE A 1130 31.63 -17.48 -1.92
CA ILE A 1130 31.58 -16.49 -2.99
C ILE A 1130 32.98 -15.91 -3.21
N PRO A 1131 33.52 -15.94 -4.45
CA PRO A 1131 34.72 -15.21 -4.80
C PRO A 1131 34.55 -13.71 -4.56
N GLY A 1132 35.54 -13.07 -3.93
CA GLY A 1132 35.50 -11.62 -3.72
C GLY A 1132 35.38 -10.82 -5.03
N SER A 1133 35.84 -11.37 -6.15
CA SER A 1133 35.72 -10.78 -7.49
C SER A 1133 34.29 -10.77 -8.06
N TYR A 1134 33.34 -11.48 -7.46
CA TYR A 1134 31.93 -11.47 -7.87
C TYR A 1134 31.15 -10.32 -7.23
N LEU A 1135 31.73 -9.65 -6.22
CA LEU A 1135 31.09 -8.61 -5.44
C LEU A 1135 31.35 -7.22 -6.02
N PHE A 1136 30.38 -6.32 -5.86
CA PHE A 1136 30.53 -4.92 -6.21
C PHE A 1136 31.39 -4.19 -5.15
N GLU A 1137 32.45 -3.48 -5.57
CA GLU A 1137 33.43 -2.87 -4.66
C GLU A 1137 33.06 -1.48 -4.12
N ASN A 1138 31.96 -0.86 -4.58
CA ASN A 1138 31.58 0.52 -4.25
C ASN A 1138 30.54 0.66 -3.12
#